data_AF-A0A1G8CZD4-F1
#
_entry.id   AF-A0A1G8CZD4-F1
#
_cell.length_a   1.000
_cell.length_b   1.000
_cell.length_c   1.000
_cell.angle_alpha   90.00
_cell.angle_beta   90.00
_cell.angle_gamma   90.00
#
_symmetry.space_group_name_H-M   'P 1'
#
loop_
_entity.id
_entity.type
_entity.pdbx_description
1 polymer ?
#
loop_
_entity_poly.entity_id
_entity_poly.type
_entity_poly.pdbx_seq_one_letter_code
_entity_poly.pdbx_strand_id
1 'polypeptide(L)'
;MGSKPRKVHFKTNVLLKSIIGKDLINDDNIAILELVKNSYDAGSPYVSVEFKNIKANDDKQIEEGYTTVSSKIIIQDYGKGMTQEDIENKWINIAYSEKKSAKESNNRLLAGNKGVGRFSCDRLGEYLDLYSKSPLSNSYVHLQISWGDFETENRDDLTEEQKKDLEIQQITFDLYDIDKGDFQDVTGHKPFDQGTILEISRLRSNWTTFEKNNKSEWWTTDKLIKLRKYLEKLINPNQAFQENPFTIEVIADEFTLEDSSADENAQVGGVIKNKIFDKLDFTATNIESSINKTGSEITTSLQDKGRLIFKLVEKNTQFDLLRDVHVILYFLNTYSKIYFTKQTGIRSVDFGSVFLFINGFMIPPYGEEGNDWLGLEIRKGQGQRRFLSTRDLIGRIEVRDTNSEFKIISSREGVVNDENFQQLTESFDAKKNKKDGYFYYTFKRLEKYVVDGLKWDRVTGEEDLGEDESLSKKRAKIIKDFENKTLTLTPSEAQKEELYYESETSKNKRIISIIQNIIDVKKENIIELYINDELISDLIKEEEEETRKSIEKLLNEIDSLPSTEVESALSRIEKSRESLESMFSKISLMGRNATDDETKSALDETKSFYQEFSNSYTVFKNAIVKLTAEKKIAENKAEEDEKERDRLESELASEKQKNTYLLATRRTLSDDADGLIHTLKINSINIRDAIDNLLLGISSSSYSQTDIINKLGNIKINAERSLQLAEIATRSNFTEDIESRTVDIVGYFDQYLSIYDETYSIGEDEKIEFLIQENGAHLIKSLSVLNLSIIIDNLISNSKKWDAKKMEFAFSNPNQNTLSLKVSDDGKGLVEKFLDDPERIFELGISATPPSTMGGSGIGLYFTRKLLADMDAQIHFVGNAKVFEGATFEIVFKNTIYDN
;
A
#
# COMPACT_ATOMS: atom_id res chain seq x y z
N MET A 1 11.72 -39.78 -65.50
CA MET A 1 13.08 -39.32 -65.90
C MET A 1 13.02 -37.81 -65.89
N GLY A 2 13.44 -37.18 -64.78
CA GLY A 2 13.35 -35.73 -64.60
C GLY A 2 14.33 -34.97 -65.50
N SER A 3 13.98 -33.73 -65.83
CA SER A 3 14.82 -32.78 -66.57
C SER A 3 16.25 -32.72 -65.99
N LYS A 4 17.26 -32.53 -66.86
CA LYS A 4 18.64 -32.26 -66.40
C LYS A 4 18.64 -31.05 -65.45
N PRO A 5 19.37 -31.11 -64.31
CA PRO A 5 19.42 -29.98 -63.39
C PRO A 5 20.03 -28.75 -64.07
N ARG A 6 19.47 -27.58 -63.75
CA ARG A 6 20.08 -26.30 -64.09
C ARG A 6 20.98 -25.86 -62.94
N LYS A 7 22.24 -25.57 -63.25
CA LYS A 7 23.18 -25.00 -62.27
C LYS A 7 22.87 -23.52 -62.00
N VAL A 8 22.71 -23.16 -60.74
CA VAL A 8 22.49 -21.78 -60.25
C VAL A 8 23.51 -21.43 -59.17
N HIS A 9 23.75 -20.15 -58.88
CA HIS A 9 24.74 -19.71 -57.88
C HIS A 9 24.24 -18.47 -57.14
N PHE A 10 24.76 -18.25 -55.93
CA PHE A 10 24.36 -17.10 -55.11
C PHE A 10 24.67 -15.78 -55.81
N LYS A 11 23.73 -14.84 -55.75
CA LYS A 11 23.93 -13.46 -56.22
C LYS A 11 24.12 -12.55 -55.02
N THR A 12 25.19 -11.76 -55.02
CA THR A 12 25.45 -10.74 -53.99
C THR A 12 25.29 -9.34 -54.57
N ASN A 13 24.92 -8.39 -53.72
CA ASN A 13 24.81 -6.98 -54.09
C ASN A 13 25.28 -6.10 -52.91
N VAL A 14 25.36 -4.78 -53.11
CA VAL A 14 25.88 -3.82 -52.11
C VAL A 14 25.13 -3.85 -50.76
N LEU A 15 23.90 -4.36 -50.73
CA LEU A 15 23.10 -4.52 -49.51
C LEU A 15 23.61 -5.65 -48.60
N LEU A 16 24.55 -6.49 -49.05
CA LEU A 16 25.19 -7.52 -48.23
C LEU A 16 25.81 -6.94 -46.94
N LYS A 17 26.30 -5.69 -46.99
CA LYS A 17 26.84 -4.96 -45.82
C LYS A 17 25.83 -4.79 -44.67
N SER A 18 24.54 -4.87 -44.95
CA SER A 18 23.47 -4.75 -43.94
C SER A 18 23.12 -6.07 -43.26
N ILE A 19 23.56 -7.18 -43.85
CA ILE A 19 23.29 -8.55 -43.38
C ILE A 19 24.53 -9.09 -42.65
N ILE A 20 25.74 -8.74 -43.10
CA ILE A 20 27.00 -9.09 -42.45
C ILE A 20 27.29 -8.09 -41.31
N GLY A 21 26.59 -8.26 -40.20
CA GLY A 21 26.95 -7.72 -38.88
C GLY A 21 27.65 -8.80 -38.05
N LYS A 22 28.36 -8.42 -36.97
CA LYS A 22 28.96 -9.41 -36.06
C LYS A 22 27.85 -10.33 -35.54
N ASP A 23 28.00 -11.61 -35.89
CA ASP A 23 27.22 -12.78 -35.52
C ASP A 23 25.88 -12.96 -36.28
N LEU A 24 25.90 -13.87 -37.27
CA LEU A 24 24.72 -14.49 -37.89
C LEU A 24 23.90 -15.27 -36.85
N ILE A 25 22.72 -15.78 -37.21
CA ILE A 25 21.83 -16.55 -36.32
C ILE A 25 22.60 -17.69 -35.67
N ASN A 26 22.88 -17.56 -34.37
CA ASN A 26 23.71 -18.50 -33.61
C ASN A 26 22.90 -19.50 -32.76
N ASP A 27 21.59 -19.28 -32.61
CA ASP A 27 20.71 -20.14 -31.82
C ASP A 27 19.75 -20.95 -32.71
N ASP A 28 19.61 -22.24 -32.42
CA ASP A 28 18.78 -23.17 -33.20
C ASP A 28 17.28 -22.84 -33.10
N ASN A 29 16.81 -22.34 -31.95
CA ASN A 29 15.42 -21.93 -31.79
C ASN A 29 15.13 -20.66 -32.60
N ILE A 30 16.05 -19.69 -32.60
CA ILE A 30 15.95 -18.50 -33.46
C ILE A 30 15.95 -18.89 -34.94
N ALA A 31 16.76 -19.89 -35.34
CA ALA A 31 16.78 -20.38 -36.71
C ALA A 31 15.40 -20.93 -37.15
N ILE A 32 14.80 -21.81 -36.34
CA ILE A 32 13.43 -22.33 -36.59
C ILE A 32 12.41 -21.20 -36.57
N LEU A 33 12.55 -20.24 -35.65
CA LEU A 33 11.67 -19.07 -35.53
C LEU A 33 11.61 -18.25 -36.82
N GLU A 34 12.76 -17.97 -37.43
CA GLU A 34 12.83 -17.21 -38.67
C GLU A 34 12.19 -17.97 -39.84
N LEU A 35 12.27 -19.31 -39.87
CA LEU A 35 11.61 -20.13 -40.88
C LEU A 35 10.09 -20.17 -40.69
N VAL A 36 9.61 -20.23 -39.44
CA VAL A 36 8.19 -20.09 -39.09
C VAL A 36 7.65 -18.70 -39.45
N LYS A 37 8.41 -17.63 -39.16
CA LYS A 37 8.09 -16.25 -39.59
C LYS A 37 7.96 -16.13 -41.11
N ASN A 38 8.87 -16.74 -41.87
CA ASN A 38 8.78 -16.72 -43.33
C ASN A 38 7.50 -17.40 -43.84
N SER A 39 7.06 -18.46 -43.16
CA SER A 39 5.78 -19.14 -43.46
C SER A 39 4.59 -18.21 -43.21
N TYR A 40 4.62 -17.43 -42.12
CA TYR A 40 3.62 -16.41 -41.82
C TYR A 40 3.60 -15.28 -42.87
N ASP A 41 4.77 -14.75 -43.21
CA ASP A 41 4.96 -13.67 -44.19
C ASP A 41 4.56 -14.12 -45.62
N ALA A 42 4.69 -15.41 -45.92
CA ALA A 42 4.18 -16.03 -47.14
C ALA A 42 2.64 -16.10 -47.20
N GLY A 43 1.95 -15.70 -46.13
CA GLY A 43 0.50 -15.72 -46.00
C GLY A 43 -0.06 -17.10 -45.66
N SER A 44 0.76 -18.03 -45.16
CA SER A 44 0.29 -19.37 -44.80
C SER A 44 -0.65 -19.33 -43.59
N PRO A 45 -1.78 -20.07 -43.58
CA PRO A 45 -2.61 -20.25 -42.39
C PRO A 45 -1.98 -21.23 -41.39
N TYR A 46 -1.03 -22.04 -41.85
CA TYR A 46 -0.52 -23.19 -41.11
C TYR A 46 0.96 -23.45 -41.43
N VAL A 47 1.74 -23.86 -40.44
CA VAL A 47 3.09 -24.38 -40.64
C VAL A 47 3.30 -25.62 -39.76
N SER A 48 3.90 -26.66 -40.33
CA SER A 48 4.38 -27.81 -39.57
C SER A 48 5.91 -27.79 -39.46
N VAL A 49 6.42 -28.09 -38.27
CA VAL A 49 7.83 -28.31 -37.98
C VAL A 49 8.01 -29.77 -37.56
N GLU A 50 8.44 -30.61 -38.49
CA GLU A 50 8.58 -32.05 -38.29
C GLU A 50 10.04 -32.42 -37.99
N PHE A 51 10.23 -33.21 -36.93
CA PHE A 51 11.49 -33.82 -36.55
C PHE A 51 11.45 -35.31 -36.92
N LYS A 52 12.36 -35.72 -37.80
CA LYS A 52 12.38 -37.06 -38.39
C LYS A 52 13.77 -37.68 -38.36
N ASN A 53 13.82 -38.99 -38.14
CA ASN A 53 15.01 -39.80 -37.93
C ASN A 53 15.92 -39.26 -36.83
N ILE A 54 15.36 -38.82 -35.70
CA ILE A 54 16.17 -38.22 -34.63
C ILE A 54 16.84 -39.30 -33.76
N LYS A 55 16.13 -40.37 -33.40
CA LYS A 55 16.63 -41.45 -32.54
C LYS A 55 17.56 -42.43 -33.26
N ALA A 56 17.30 -42.70 -34.53
CA ALA A 56 17.97 -43.76 -35.29
C ALA A 56 18.42 -43.27 -36.68
N ASN A 57 19.32 -42.27 -36.70
CA ASN A 57 19.98 -41.82 -37.93
C ASN A 57 21.30 -42.53 -38.22
N ASP A 58 21.72 -42.41 -39.48
CA ASP A 58 23.01 -42.88 -40.01
C ASP A 58 24.05 -41.76 -40.14
N ASP A 59 23.80 -40.55 -39.61
CA ASP A 59 24.64 -39.37 -39.83
C ASP A 59 26.12 -39.58 -39.47
N LYS A 60 26.40 -40.43 -38.47
CA LYS A 60 27.77 -40.77 -38.05
C LYS A 60 28.45 -41.85 -38.90
N GLN A 61 27.68 -42.57 -39.71
CA GLN A 61 28.14 -43.70 -40.53
C GLN A 61 28.45 -43.27 -41.97
N ILE A 62 28.07 -42.04 -42.34
CA ILE A 62 28.18 -41.51 -43.69
C ILE A 62 29.13 -40.32 -43.68
N GLU A 63 30.10 -40.33 -44.60
CA GLU A 63 31.09 -39.27 -44.73
C GLU A 63 30.50 -38.05 -45.46
N GLU A 64 29.79 -38.28 -46.57
CA GLU A 64 29.24 -37.25 -47.45
C GLU A 64 27.81 -37.58 -47.91
N GLY A 65 26.98 -36.56 -48.10
CA GLY A 65 25.58 -36.68 -48.48
C GLY A 65 24.64 -36.98 -47.31
N TYR A 66 23.43 -37.42 -47.66
CA TYR A 66 22.37 -37.82 -46.74
C TYR A 66 21.52 -38.93 -47.37
N THR A 67 20.85 -39.72 -46.54
CA THR A 67 19.98 -40.82 -46.97
C THR A 67 18.54 -40.59 -46.54
N THR A 68 17.69 -41.58 -46.81
CA THR A 68 16.30 -41.60 -46.31
C THR A 68 16.21 -41.70 -44.79
N VAL A 69 17.25 -42.17 -44.10
CA VAL A 69 17.29 -42.34 -42.64
C VAL A 69 18.20 -41.34 -41.92
N SER A 70 18.84 -40.41 -42.61
CA SER A 70 19.58 -39.32 -41.97
C SER A 70 18.64 -38.40 -41.19
N SER A 71 19.17 -37.71 -40.17
CA SER A 71 18.36 -36.81 -39.33
C SER A 71 17.83 -35.63 -40.13
N LYS A 72 16.56 -35.25 -39.88
CA LYS A 72 15.85 -34.21 -40.65
C LYS A 72 15.00 -33.30 -39.78
N ILE A 73 14.99 -32.03 -40.17
CA ILE A 73 13.94 -31.05 -39.80
C ILE A 73 13.23 -30.68 -41.09
N ILE A 74 11.92 -30.90 -41.14
CA ILE A 74 11.09 -30.56 -42.30
C ILE A 74 10.15 -29.43 -41.88
N ILE A 75 10.22 -28.29 -42.56
CA ILE A 75 9.32 -27.16 -42.34
C ILE A 75 8.45 -26.99 -43.57
N GLN A 76 7.13 -27.12 -43.40
CA GLN A 76 6.17 -27.02 -44.49
C GLN A 76 5.13 -25.93 -44.24
N ASP A 77 4.98 -25.04 -45.21
CA ASP A 77 3.93 -24.01 -45.26
C ASP A 77 3.00 -24.22 -46.46
N TYR A 78 1.84 -23.56 -46.42
CA TYR A 78 0.79 -23.55 -47.44
C TYR A 78 0.50 -22.12 -47.95
N GLY A 79 1.52 -21.26 -47.92
CA GLY A 79 1.46 -19.88 -48.40
C GLY A 79 1.51 -19.77 -49.91
N LYS A 80 1.90 -18.59 -50.41
CA LYS A 80 1.94 -18.29 -51.86
C LYS A 80 2.90 -19.15 -52.70
N GLY A 81 3.85 -19.82 -52.06
CA GLY A 81 4.95 -20.52 -52.70
C GLY A 81 5.84 -19.62 -53.58
N MET A 82 6.76 -20.23 -54.31
CA MET A 82 7.73 -19.56 -55.17
C MET A 82 7.74 -20.19 -56.55
N THR A 83 7.82 -19.35 -57.59
CA THR A 83 8.15 -19.78 -58.95
C THR A 83 9.65 -19.98 -59.11
N GLN A 84 10.08 -20.55 -60.24
CA GLN A 84 11.50 -20.67 -60.56
C GLN A 84 12.20 -19.30 -60.59
N GLU A 85 11.52 -18.29 -61.14
CA GLU A 85 12.00 -16.92 -61.18
C GLU A 85 12.15 -16.32 -59.77
N ASP A 86 11.19 -16.60 -58.88
CA ASP A 86 11.28 -16.17 -57.49
C ASP A 86 12.50 -16.77 -56.78
N ILE A 87 12.80 -18.05 -57.01
CA ILE A 87 13.99 -18.68 -56.42
C ILE A 87 15.27 -18.04 -56.99
N GLU A 88 15.38 -17.88 -58.31
CA GLU A 88 16.59 -17.35 -58.96
C GLU A 88 16.86 -15.85 -58.68
N ASN A 89 15.81 -15.06 -58.46
CA ASN A 89 15.93 -13.60 -58.32
C ASN A 89 15.72 -13.11 -56.88
N LYS A 90 14.98 -13.85 -56.05
CA LYS A 90 14.67 -13.47 -54.67
C LYS A 90 15.41 -14.36 -53.66
N TRP A 91 15.23 -15.69 -53.72
CA TRP A 91 15.78 -16.59 -52.70
C TRP A 91 17.31 -16.70 -52.75
N ILE A 92 17.86 -16.95 -53.95
CA ILE A 92 19.30 -17.07 -54.24
C ILE A 92 20.01 -15.69 -54.18
N ASN A 93 19.27 -14.59 -54.11
CA ASN A 93 19.86 -13.27 -53.96
C ASN A 93 20.04 -12.94 -52.48
N ILE A 94 21.29 -13.00 -52.01
CA ILE A 94 21.63 -12.96 -50.58
C ILE A 94 21.11 -11.69 -49.91
N ALA A 95 21.11 -10.58 -50.64
CA ALA A 95 20.63 -9.30 -50.12
C ALA A 95 19.42 -8.77 -50.91
N TYR A 96 18.48 -9.68 -51.24
CA TYR A 96 17.22 -9.29 -51.85
C TYR A 96 16.37 -8.46 -50.88
N SER A 97 15.84 -7.36 -51.40
CA SER A 97 14.88 -6.49 -50.73
C SER A 97 13.69 -6.32 -51.65
N GLU A 98 12.53 -6.81 -51.27
CA GLU A 98 11.30 -6.24 -51.82
C GLU A 98 11.29 -4.74 -51.46
N LYS A 99 11.01 -3.87 -52.43
CA LYS A 99 10.84 -2.43 -52.17
C LYS A 99 9.67 -2.27 -51.19
N LYS A 100 9.78 -1.32 -50.26
CA LYS A 100 8.88 -0.99 -49.11
C LYS A 100 7.36 -0.84 -49.42
N SER A 101 6.89 -1.14 -50.64
CA SER A 101 5.52 -0.90 -51.11
C SER A 101 4.51 -2.00 -50.76
N ALA A 102 4.93 -3.23 -50.46
CA ALA A 102 4.03 -4.29 -50.01
C ALA A 102 4.14 -4.44 -48.48
N LYS A 103 3.44 -3.60 -47.72
CA LYS A 103 3.43 -3.65 -46.24
C LYS A 103 2.40 -4.63 -45.68
N GLU A 104 1.47 -5.09 -46.52
CA GLU A 104 0.41 -6.02 -46.15
C GLU A 104 0.30 -7.15 -47.18
N SER A 105 0.24 -8.39 -46.69
CA SER A 105 -0.07 -9.60 -47.46
C SER A 105 -1.25 -10.29 -46.76
N ASN A 106 -2.37 -10.51 -47.45
CA ASN A 106 -3.60 -11.08 -46.87
C ASN A 106 -4.04 -10.41 -45.54
N ASN A 107 -4.09 -9.07 -45.47
CA ASN A 107 -4.38 -8.27 -44.26
C ASN A 107 -3.41 -8.48 -43.08
N ARG A 108 -2.25 -9.11 -43.28
CA ARG A 108 -1.20 -9.30 -42.27
C ARG A 108 -0.02 -8.39 -42.52
N LEU A 109 0.54 -7.82 -41.44
CA LEU A 109 1.81 -7.11 -41.50
C LEU A 109 2.97 -8.10 -41.58
N LEU A 110 3.93 -7.80 -42.46
CA LEU A 110 5.14 -8.61 -42.58
C LEU A 110 6.02 -8.43 -41.34
N ALA A 111 6.52 -9.53 -40.81
CA ALA A 111 7.37 -9.58 -39.62
C ALA A 111 8.86 -9.59 -39.94
N GLY A 112 9.24 -10.11 -41.11
CA GLY A 112 10.64 -10.25 -41.52
C GLY A 112 11.23 -8.97 -42.13
N ASN A 113 12.38 -8.55 -41.61
CA ASN A 113 13.27 -7.60 -42.30
C ASN A 113 14.40 -8.35 -43.03
N LYS A 114 14.13 -8.77 -44.28
CA LYS A 114 15.03 -9.26 -45.35
C LYS A 114 15.99 -10.43 -45.05
N GLY A 115 15.84 -11.50 -45.85
CA GLY A 115 16.95 -12.20 -46.50
C GLY A 115 17.95 -12.95 -45.63
N VAL A 116 17.56 -13.53 -44.48
CA VAL A 116 18.47 -14.36 -43.65
C VAL A 116 17.99 -15.80 -43.43
N GLY A 117 16.74 -16.14 -43.79
CA GLY A 117 16.18 -17.47 -43.54
C GLY A 117 16.95 -18.65 -44.16
N ARG A 118 17.68 -18.43 -45.25
CA ARG A 118 18.58 -19.46 -45.82
C ARG A 118 19.78 -19.77 -44.91
N PHE A 119 20.28 -18.80 -44.16
CA PHE A 119 21.30 -19.03 -43.12
C PHE A 119 20.72 -19.75 -41.90
N SER A 120 19.41 -19.62 -41.64
CA SER A 120 18.74 -20.47 -40.66
C SER A 120 18.77 -21.95 -41.09
N CYS A 121 18.66 -22.23 -42.39
CA CYS A 121 18.76 -23.60 -42.90
C CYS A 121 20.18 -24.16 -42.70
N ASP A 122 21.20 -23.38 -43.06
CA ASP A 122 22.61 -23.71 -42.82
C ASP A 122 22.92 -23.93 -41.33
N ARG A 123 22.39 -23.07 -40.44
CA ARG A 123 22.57 -23.22 -38.99
C ARG A 123 22.05 -24.56 -38.46
N LEU A 124 20.96 -25.07 -39.05
CA LEU A 124 20.24 -26.25 -38.57
C LEU A 124 20.80 -27.56 -39.15
N GLY A 125 21.26 -27.59 -40.40
CA GLY A 125 21.74 -28.81 -41.06
C GLY A 125 22.69 -28.55 -42.22
N GLU A 126 23.38 -29.59 -42.66
CA GLU A 126 24.39 -29.50 -43.72
C GLU A 126 23.81 -29.49 -45.13
N TYR A 127 22.60 -30.03 -45.32
CA TYR A 127 21.94 -30.09 -46.63
C TYR A 127 20.54 -29.47 -46.57
N LEU A 128 20.12 -28.87 -47.67
CA LEU A 128 18.77 -28.33 -47.85
C LEU A 128 18.19 -28.80 -49.19
N ASP A 129 17.03 -29.46 -49.12
CA ASP A 129 16.11 -29.58 -50.24
C ASP A 129 14.93 -28.63 -50.05
N LEU A 130 14.84 -27.62 -50.92
CA LEU A 130 13.71 -26.70 -50.95
C LEU A 130 12.78 -27.09 -52.09
N TYR A 131 11.55 -27.45 -51.75
CA TYR A 131 10.48 -27.70 -52.71
C TYR A 131 9.45 -26.58 -52.62
N SER A 132 9.08 -25.95 -53.73
CA SER A 132 8.06 -24.90 -53.70
C SER A 132 7.12 -24.99 -54.89
N LYS A 133 5.84 -24.67 -54.65
CA LYS A 133 4.82 -24.57 -55.68
C LYS A 133 4.05 -23.27 -55.54
N SER A 134 4.08 -22.46 -56.59
CA SER A 134 3.20 -21.32 -56.73
C SER A 134 1.92 -21.73 -57.46
N PRO A 135 0.74 -21.14 -57.12
CA PRO A 135 -0.48 -21.29 -57.92
C PRO A 135 -0.31 -20.89 -59.39
N LEU A 136 0.71 -20.08 -59.69
CA LEU A 136 1.06 -19.61 -61.04
C LEU A 136 1.87 -20.64 -61.85
N SER A 137 2.34 -21.73 -61.22
CA SER A 137 3.23 -22.73 -61.82
C SER A 137 2.61 -24.13 -61.87
N ASN A 138 2.77 -24.80 -63.02
CA ASN A 138 2.29 -26.17 -63.19
C ASN A 138 3.21 -27.22 -62.55
N SER A 139 4.53 -26.98 -62.52
CA SER A 139 5.55 -27.81 -61.85
C SER A 139 5.80 -27.34 -60.40
N TYR A 140 6.51 -28.18 -59.65
CA TYR A 140 7.21 -27.82 -58.43
C TYR A 140 8.64 -27.44 -58.79
N VAL A 141 9.20 -26.49 -58.06
CA VAL A 141 10.62 -26.16 -58.17
C VAL A 141 11.36 -26.80 -57.00
N HIS A 142 12.45 -27.49 -57.30
CA HIS A 142 13.32 -28.12 -56.30
C HIS A 142 14.73 -27.52 -56.38
N LEU A 143 15.16 -26.88 -55.31
CA LEU A 143 16.52 -26.36 -55.14
C LEU A 143 17.25 -27.23 -54.11
N GLN A 144 18.36 -27.81 -54.51
CA GLN A 144 19.21 -28.66 -53.66
C GLN A 144 20.53 -27.96 -53.34
N ILE A 145 20.85 -27.81 -52.05
CA ILE A 145 22.04 -27.13 -51.56
C ILE A 145 22.82 -28.01 -50.58
N SER A 146 24.13 -28.08 -50.79
CA SER A 146 25.12 -28.59 -49.83
C SER A 146 25.81 -27.38 -49.19
N TRP A 147 25.60 -27.17 -47.89
CA TRP A 147 26.25 -26.09 -47.15
C TRP A 147 27.73 -26.39 -46.88
N GLY A 148 28.12 -27.66 -46.87
CA GLY A 148 29.52 -28.09 -46.77
C GLY A 148 30.39 -27.54 -47.91
N ASP A 149 29.81 -27.25 -49.08
CA ASP A 149 30.54 -26.71 -50.24
C ASP A 149 31.16 -25.32 -49.97
N PHE A 150 30.61 -24.59 -48.97
CA PHE A 150 31.07 -23.28 -48.52
C PHE A 150 32.12 -23.35 -47.42
N GLU A 151 32.34 -24.53 -46.83
CA GLU A 151 33.30 -24.75 -45.76
C GLU A 151 34.65 -25.08 -46.39
N THR A 152 35.50 -24.06 -46.57
CA THR A 152 36.80 -24.20 -47.26
C THR A 152 37.73 -25.23 -46.63
N GLU A 153 37.56 -25.50 -45.33
CA GLU A 153 38.33 -26.52 -44.60
C GLU A 153 38.03 -27.95 -45.09
N ASN A 154 36.82 -28.18 -45.60
CA ASN A 154 36.33 -29.49 -46.04
C ASN A 154 36.49 -29.72 -47.57
N ARG A 155 37.16 -28.80 -48.27
CA ARG A 155 37.37 -28.82 -49.73
C ARG A 155 38.74 -29.37 -50.12
N ASP A 156 38.93 -30.67 -49.94
CA ASP A 156 40.18 -31.37 -50.31
C ASP A 156 40.46 -31.37 -51.83
N ASP A 157 39.44 -31.05 -52.64
CA ASP A 157 39.53 -30.88 -54.08
C ASP A 157 40.23 -29.55 -54.51
N LEU A 158 40.43 -28.62 -53.57
CA LEU A 158 41.03 -27.30 -53.80
C LEU A 158 42.39 -27.15 -53.10
N THR A 159 43.33 -26.48 -53.75
CA THR A 159 44.59 -26.06 -53.12
C THR A 159 44.38 -24.95 -52.10
N GLU A 160 45.32 -24.77 -51.16
CA GLU A 160 45.29 -23.69 -50.15
C GLU A 160 45.24 -22.28 -50.74
N GLU A 161 45.70 -22.09 -51.97
CA GLU A 161 45.60 -20.83 -52.71
C GLU A 161 44.19 -20.66 -53.29
N GLN A 162 43.63 -21.71 -53.90
CA GLN A 162 42.25 -21.69 -54.40
C GLN A 162 41.21 -21.54 -53.29
N LYS A 163 41.43 -22.11 -52.10
CA LYS A 163 40.55 -21.94 -50.93
C LYS A 163 40.48 -20.48 -50.46
N LYS A 164 41.58 -19.72 -50.58
CA LYS A 164 41.65 -18.31 -50.16
C LYS A 164 40.90 -17.36 -51.10
N ASP A 165 40.87 -17.69 -52.39
CA ASP A 165 40.26 -16.88 -53.43
C ASP A 165 38.86 -17.37 -53.84
N LEU A 166 38.33 -18.40 -53.17
CA LEU A 166 37.01 -18.96 -53.46
C LEU A 166 35.92 -17.95 -53.10
N GLU A 167 35.17 -17.49 -54.10
CA GLU A 167 34.05 -16.58 -53.91
C GLU A 167 32.72 -17.33 -53.81
N ILE A 168 31.78 -16.81 -53.01
CA ILE A 168 30.47 -17.44 -52.79
C ILE A 168 29.66 -17.66 -54.08
N GLN A 169 29.88 -16.83 -55.11
CA GLN A 169 29.21 -16.92 -56.41
C GLN A 169 29.77 -18.03 -57.31
N GLN A 170 30.93 -18.60 -56.97
CA GLN A 170 31.55 -19.69 -57.72
C GLN A 170 30.98 -21.06 -57.34
N ILE A 171 30.32 -21.16 -56.18
CA ILE A 171 29.65 -22.38 -55.73
C ILE A 171 28.28 -22.47 -56.40
N THR A 172 28.00 -23.62 -57.03
CA THR A 172 26.78 -23.85 -57.81
C THR A 172 25.88 -24.92 -57.20
N PHE A 173 24.57 -24.69 -57.25
CA PHE A 173 23.51 -25.57 -56.77
C PHE A 173 22.70 -26.13 -57.92
N ASP A 174 22.00 -27.24 -57.68
CA ASP A 174 21.10 -27.85 -58.66
C ASP A 174 19.66 -27.37 -58.47
N LEU A 175 19.05 -26.95 -59.57
CA LEU A 175 17.65 -26.53 -59.67
C LEU A 175 16.91 -27.46 -60.64
N TYR A 176 15.83 -28.08 -60.16
CA TYR A 176 15.00 -29.03 -60.91
C TYR A 176 13.56 -28.54 -61.02
N ASP A 177 12.90 -28.90 -62.11
CA ASP A 177 11.45 -28.86 -62.24
C ASP A 177 10.90 -30.28 -62.03
N ILE A 178 9.90 -30.41 -61.16
CA ILE A 178 9.23 -31.68 -60.87
C ILE A 178 7.76 -31.56 -61.22
N ASP A 179 7.27 -32.46 -62.07
CA ASP A 179 5.85 -32.52 -62.42
C ASP A 179 5.01 -33.02 -61.24
N LYS A 180 3.76 -32.53 -61.14
CA LYS A 180 2.88 -32.88 -60.01
C LYS A 180 2.60 -34.38 -59.88
N GLY A 181 2.59 -35.11 -61.00
CA GLY A 181 2.42 -36.56 -60.99
C GLY A 181 3.62 -37.33 -60.42
N ASP A 182 4.83 -36.79 -60.58
CA ASP A 182 6.08 -37.43 -60.18
C ASP A 182 6.54 -36.99 -58.79
N PHE A 183 5.96 -35.91 -58.23
CA PHE A 183 6.40 -35.29 -56.99
C PHE A 183 6.49 -36.27 -55.81
N GLN A 184 5.46 -37.09 -55.61
CA GLN A 184 5.43 -38.04 -54.50
C GLN A 184 6.47 -39.15 -54.65
N ASP A 185 6.65 -39.66 -55.87
CA ASP A 185 7.59 -40.75 -56.15
C ASP A 185 9.05 -40.28 -56.04
N VAL A 186 9.32 -39.03 -56.41
CA VAL A 186 10.67 -38.45 -56.37
C VAL A 186 11.05 -37.98 -54.97
N THR A 187 10.14 -37.35 -54.24
CA THR A 187 10.46 -36.65 -52.98
C THR A 187 10.02 -37.40 -51.72
N GLY A 188 9.06 -38.34 -51.86
CA GLY A 188 8.39 -38.98 -50.73
C GLY A 188 7.34 -38.11 -50.04
N HIS A 189 7.17 -36.84 -50.44
CA HIS A 189 6.19 -35.92 -49.87
C HIS A 189 4.85 -35.98 -50.61
N LYS A 190 3.76 -35.72 -49.89
CA LYS A 190 2.43 -35.62 -50.52
C LYS A 190 2.36 -34.38 -51.42
N PRO A 191 1.79 -34.47 -52.63
CA PRO A 191 1.59 -33.30 -53.49
C PRO A 191 0.68 -32.26 -52.83
N PHE A 192 1.01 -30.97 -52.98
CA PHE A 192 0.26 -29.82 -52.47
C PHE A 192 0.06 -28.79 -53.59
N ASP A 193 -0.99 -27.95 -53.50
CA ASP A 193 -1.32 -27.01 -54.59
C ASP A 193 -0.57 -25.67 -54.51
N GLN A 194 -0.15 -25.27 -53.31
CA GLN A 194 0.67 -24.08 -53.07
C GLN A 194 1.43 -24.21 -51.75
N GLY A 195 2.60 -23.57 -51.66
CA GLY A 195 3.41 -23.53 -50.44
C GLY A 195 4.88 -23.87 -50.67
N THR A 196 5.60 -24.11 -49.58
CA THR A 196 7.03 -24.47 -49.59
C THR A 196 7.32 -25.55 -48.54
N ILE A 197 8.20 -26.49 -48.89
CA ILE A 197 8.83 -27.45 -47.97
C ILE A 197 10.32 -27.12 -47.93
N LEU A 198 10.86 -26.95 -46.72
CA LEU A 198 12.29 -26.90 -46.44
C LEU A 198 12.65 -28.19 -45.71
N GLU A 199 13.31 -29.11 -46.40
CA GLU A 199 13.86 -30.34 -45.83
C GLU A 199 15.34 -30.13 -45.53
N ILE A 200 15.65 -29.98 -44.24
CA ILE A 200 17.00 -29.75 -43.73
C ILE A 200 17.53 -31.08 -43.21
N SER A 201 18.55 -31.62 -43.86
CA SER A 201 19.09 -32.95 -43.57
C SER A 201 20.49 -32.88 -42.93
N ARG A 202 20.83 -33.94 -42.17
CA ARG A 202 22.09 -34.08 -41.41
C ARG A 202 22.28 -32.89 -40.47
N LEU A 203 21.52 -32.93 -39.38
CA LEU A 203 21.40 -31.81 -38.45
C LEU A 203 22.74 -31.54 -37.73
N ARG A 204 23.14 -30.26 -37.70
CA ARG A 204 24.42 -29.84 -37.08
C ARG A 204 24.40 -29.95 -35.56
N SER A 205 23.21 -29.88 -34.95
CA SER A 205 23.02 -29.93 -33.51
C SER A 205 22.28 -31.20 -33.09
N ASN A 206 22.70 -31.80 -31.98
CA ASN A 206 21.94 -32.88 -31.34
C ASN A 206 20.64 -32.32 -30.74
N TRP A 207 19.50 -32.92 -31.10
CA TRP A 207 18.18 -32.55 -30.59
C TRP A 207 17.72 -33.38 -29.40
N THR A 208 18.29 -34.57 -29.24
CA THR A 208 18.03 -35.48 -28.11
C THR A 208 19.29 -36.19 -27.68
N THR A 209 19.29 -36.69 -26.44
CA THR A 209 20.38 -37.50 -25.90
C THR A 209 19.83 -38.86 -25.48
N PHE A 210 20.51 -39.94 -25.85
CA PHE A 210 20.20 -41.27 -25.36
C PHE A 210 20.88 -41.49 -24.01
N GLU A 211 20.10 -41.81 -22.98
CA GLU A 211 20.59 -42.08 -21.63
C GLU A 211 20.25 -43.50 -21.21
N LYS A 212 21.20 -44.14 -20.52
CA LYS A 212 21.07 -45.51 -20.04
C LYS A 212 21.65 -45.65 -18.65
N ASN A 213 20.91 -46.31 -17.77
CA ASN A 213 21.43 -46.82 -16.50
C ASN A 213 21.28 -48.35 -16.44
N ASN A 214 21.71 -48.97 -15.34
CA ASN A 214 21.68 -50.43 -15.17
C ASN A 214 20.26 -51.04 -15.18
N LYS A 215 19.20 -50.23 -15.15
CA LYS A 215 17.79 -50.67 -15.05
C LYS A 215 16.90 -50.18 -16.19
N SER A 216 17.27 -49.11 -16.90
CA SER A 216 16.40 -48.43 -17.88
C SER A 216 17.21 -47.67 -18.93
N GLU A 217 16.61 -47.51 -20.11
CA GLU A 217 17.07 -46.71 -21.24
C GLU A 217 15.97 -45.71 -21.61
N TRP A 218 16.32 -44.45 -21.87
CA TRP A 218 15.38 -43.42 -22.28
C TRP A 218 16.05 -42.35 -23.15
N TRP A 219 15.24 -41.58 -23.86
CA TRP A 219 15.68 -40.42 -24.63
C TRP A 219 15.32 -39.14 -23.89
N THR A 220 16.30 -38.25 -23.70
CA THR A 220 16.08 -36.92 -23.13
C THR A 220 15.73 -35.94 -24.25
N THR A 221 14.57 -35.29 -24.13
CA THR A 221 13.97 -34.39 -25.16
C THR A 221 13.97 -32.91 -24.76
N ASP A 222 14.77 -32.53 -23.77
CA ASP A 222 14.79 -31.17 -23.19
C ASP A 222 14.89 -30.04 -24.22
N LYS A 223 15.69 -30.23 -25.28
CA LYS A 223 15.85 -29.21 -26.33
C LYS A 223 14.60 -29.06 -27.19
N LEU A 224 13.91 -30.16 -27.51
CA LEU A 224 12.64 -30.13 -28.23
C LEU A 224 11.53 -29.50 -27.37
N ILE A 225 11.49 -29.82 -26.08
CA ILE A 225 10.56 -29.19 -25.13
C ILE A 225 10.84 -27.69 -25.00
N LYS A 226 12.12 -27.28 -24.95
CA LYS A 226 12.51 -25.87 -24.95
C LYS A 226 12.06 -25.16 -26.22
N LEU A 227 12.29 -25.75 -27.39
CA LEU A 227 11.80 -25.22 -28.67
C LEU A 227 10.28 -25.06 -28.67
N ARG A 228 9.55 -26.09 -28.23
CA ARG A 228 8.09 -26.05 -28.14
C ARG A 228 7.63 -24.88 -27.27
N LYS A 229 8.18 -24.76 -26.05
CA LYS A 229 7.91 -23.63 -25.14
C LYS A 229 8.31 -22.28 -25.75
N TYR A 230 9.35 -22.26 -26.57
CA TYR A 230 9.78 -21.07 -27.30
C TYR A 230 8.77 -20.66 -28.39
N LEU A 231 8.23 -21.63 -29.12
CA LEU A 231 7.16 -21.43 -30.10
C LEU A 231 5.83 -21.06 -29.44
N GLU A 232 5.53 -21.55 -28.24
CA GLU A 232 4.35 -21.13 -27.46
C GLU A 232 4.41 -19.64 -27.09
N LYS A 233 5.60 -19.11 -26.82
CA LYS A 233 5.83 -17.67 -26.57
C LYS A 233 5.72 -16.82 -27.83
N LEU A 234 5.79 -17.42 -29.02
CA LEU A 234 5.76 -16.70 -30.29
C LEU A 234 4.39 -16.16 -30.66
N ILE A 235 3.34 -16.93 -30.35
CA ILE A 235 1.97 -16.64 -30.77
C ILE A 235 1.41 -15.59 -29.80
N ASN A 236 1.11 -14.39 -30.29
CA ASN A 236 0.36 -13.40 -29.52
C ASN A 236 -1.01 -14.00 -29.12
N PRO A 237 -1.43 -13.97 -27.83
CA PRO A 237 -2.75 -14.46 -27.38
C PRO A 237 -3.91 -13.93 -28.22
N ASN A 238 -3.82 -12.67 -28.67
CA ASN A 238 -4.87 -12.00 -29.42
C ASN A 238 -4.92 -12.42 -30.91
N GLN A 239 -4.01 -13.27 -31.40
CA GLN A 239 -4.11 -13.84 -32.75
C GLN A 239 -5.36 -14.72 -32.93
N ALA A 240 -5.91 -15.29 -31.86
CA ALA A 240 -7.16 -16.04 -31.91
C ALA A 240 -8.37 -15.18 -32.35
N PHE A 241 -8.28 -13.85 -32.19
CA PHE A 241 -9.30 -12.88 -32.59
C PHE A 241 -8.94 -12.13 -33.89
N GLN A 242 -7.82 -12.47 -34.54
CA GLN A 242 -7.50 -11.95 -35.87
C GLN A 242 -8.26 -12.74 -36.93
N GLU A 243 -8.69 -12.07 -38.02
CA GLU A 243 -9.50 -12.67 -39.10
C GLU A 243 -8.86 -13.93 -39.73
N ASN A 244 -7.54 -14.09 -39.61
CA ASN A 244 -6.78 -15.23 -40.15
C ASN A 244 -5.80 -15.78 -39.10
N PRO A 245 -6.16 -16.81 -38.30
CA PRO A 245 -5.23 -17.42 -37.34
C PRO A 245 -4.06 -18.10 -38.06
N PHE A 246 -2.87 -18.07 -37.44
CA PHE A 246 -1.69 -18.78 -37.91
C PHE A 246 -1.37 -19.92 -36.94
N THR A 247 -1.45 -21.15 -37.42
CA THR A 247 -1.26 -22.34 -36.58
C THR A 247 0.14 -22.92 -36.79
N ILE A 248 0.82 -23.26 -35.70
CA ILE A 248 2.11 -23.95 -35.70
C ILE A 248 1.89 -25.34 -35.11
N GLU A 249 2.31 -26.38 -35.81
CA GLU A 249 2.33 -27.75 -35.30
C GLU A 249 3.78 -28.27 -35.25
N VAL A 250 4.15 -28.89 -34.12
CA VAL A 250 5.41 -29.64 -34.02
C VAL A 250 5.09 -31.12 -34.20
N ILE A 251 5.69 -31.77 -35.19
CA ILE A 251 5.49 -33.20 -35.47
C ILE A 251 6.77 -33.93 -35.04
N ALA A 252 6.62 -34.94 -34.18
CA ALA A 252 7.75 -35.65 -33.59
C ALA A 252 7.35 -37.11 -33.29
N ASP A 253 6.89 -37.83 -34.32
CA ASP A 253 6.22 -39.13 -34.19
C ASP A 253 7.07 -40.19 -33.46
N GLU A 254 8.40 -40.09 -33.56
CA GLU A 254 9.34 -40.95 -32.83
C GLU A 254 9.19 -40.87 -31.31
N PHE A 255 8.63 -39.78 -30.78
CA PHE A 255 8.51 -39.49 -29.35
C PHE A 255 7.09 -39.72 -28.80
N THR A 256 6.19 -40.33 -29.58
CA THR A 256 4.79 -40.56 -29.17
C THR A 256 4.67 -41.40 -27.89
N LEU A 257 5.59 -42.35 -27.66
CA LEU A 257 5.62 -43.17 -26.45
C LEU A 257 5.99 -42.35 -25.21
N GLU A 258 7.03 -41.52 -25.33
CA GLU A 258 7.44 -40.57 -24.30
C GLU A 258 6.30 -39.58 -24.01
N ASP A 259 5.68 -39.01 -25.04
CA ASP A 259 4.56 -38.06 -24.94
C ASP A 259 3.30 -38.65 -24.30
N SER A 260 3.00 -39.92 -24.55
CA SER A 260 1.82 -40.60 -23.98
C SER A 260 1.95 -40.83 -22.46
N SER A 261 3.18 -40.86 -21.95
CA SER A 261 3.49 -41.02 -20.53
C SER A 261 3.79 -39.70 -19.81
N ALA A 262 3.94 -38.62 -20.58
CA ALA A 262 4.28 -37.29 -20.08
C ALA A 262 3.02 -36.46 -19.79
N ASP A 263 3.13 -35.58 -18.80
CA ASP A 263 2.14 -34.51 -18.61
C ASP A 263 2.07 -33.62 -19.87
N GLU A 264 0.92 -32.99 -20.13
CA GLU A 264 0.68 -32.16 -21.31
C GLU A 264 1.79 -31.09 -21.55
N ASN A 265 2.40 -30.58 -20.47
CA ASN A 265 3.46 -29.55 -20.51
C ASN A 265 4.87 -30.11 -20.82
N ALA A 266 5.01 -31.43 -20.90
CA ALA A 266 6.25 -32.14 -21.21
C ALA A 266 6.18 -32.90 -22.54
N GLN A 267 5.05 -32.79 -23.26
CA GLN A 267 4.89 -33.37 -24.61
C GLN A 267 5.68 -32.57 -25.64
N VAL A 268 6.30 -33.28 -26.58
CA VAL A 268 7.06 -32.69 -27.70
C VAL A 268 6.13 -32.35 -28.87
N GLY A 269 5.29 -33.29 -29.28
CA GLY A 269 4.46 -33.19 -30.49
C GLY A 269 3.11 -32.51 -30.28
N GLY A 270 2.52 -32.04 -31.38
CA GLY A 270 1.17 -31.45 -31.44
C GLY A 270 1.13 -29.94 -31.73
N VAL A 271 -0.09 -29.43 -31.79
CA VAL A 271 -0.38 -28.02 -32.10
C VAL A 271 0.06 -27.12 -30.95
N ILE A 272 0.86 -26.10 -31.29
CA ILE A 272 1.29 -25.05 -30.36
C ILE A 272 0.09 -24.16 -30.03
N LYS A 273 -0.22 -24.04 -28.73
CA LYS A 273 -1.32 -23.20 -28.24
C LYS A 273 -0.79 -22.26 -27.16
N ASN A 274 -1.07 -20.96 -27.29
CA ASN A 274 -0.81 -20.02 -26.20
C ASN A 274 -1.92 -20.15 -25.15
N LYS A 275 -1.69 -20.99 -24.12
CA LYS A 275 -2.67 -21.23 -23.04
C LYS A 275 -2.45 -20.35 -21.81
N ILE A 276 -1.42 -19.51 -21.83
CA ILE A 276 -0.83 -18.92 -20.63
C ILE A 276 -1.56 -17.63 -20.24
N PHE A 277 -1.74 -16.71 -21.17
CA PHE A 277 -2.24 -15.37 -20.87
C PHE A 277 -3.76 -15.31 -20.63
N ASP A 278 -4.55 -16.07 -21.40
CA ASP A 278 -6.02 -16.07 -21.28
C ASP A 278 -6.52 -16.48 -19.88
N LYS A 279 -5.78 -17.36 -19.19
CA LYS A 279 -6.14 -17.86 -17.85
C LYS A 279 -5.59 -16.98 -16.72
N LEU A 280 -4.51 -16.25 -16.99
CA LEU A 280 -3.93 -15.28 -16.05
C LEU A 280 -4.83 -14.06 -15.85
N ASP A 281 -5.52 -13.60 -16.90
CA ASP A 281 -6.46 -12.47 -16.86
C ASP A 281 -7.47 -12.55 -15.71
N PHE A 282 -8.05 -13.73 -15.49
CA PHE A 282 -9.06 -13.94 -14.45
C PHE A 282 -8.49 -14.01 -13.02
N THR A 283 -7.20 -14.28 -12.84
CA THR A 283 -6.61 -14.65 -11.53
C THR A 283 -5.54 -13.69 -11.04
N ALA A 284 -5.05 -12.80 -11.90
CA ALA A 284 -4.02 -11.84 -11.57
C ALA A 284 -4.55 -10.41 -11.67
N THR A 285 -3.98 -9.52 -10.85
CA THR A 285 -4.12 -8.08 -11.07
C THR A 285 -3.37 -7.72 -12.34
N ASN A 286 -4.02 -7.02 -13.27
CA ASN A 286 -3.42 -6.63 -14.53
C ASN A 286 -3.68 -5.15 -14.87
N ILE A 287 -2.80 -4.59 -15.70
CA ILE A 287 -3.00 -3.30 -16.35
C ILE A 287 -2.75 -3.46 -17.84
N GLU A 288 -3.65 -2.89 -18.64
CA GLU A 288 -3.56 -2.80 -20.08
C GLU A 288 -3.50 -1.33 -20.47
N SER A 289 -2.61 -0.96 -21.39
CA SER A 289 -2.50 0.41 -21.89
C SER A 289 -2.18 0.42 -23.37
N SER A 290 -3.03 1.04 -24.19
CA SER A 290 -2.85 1.15 -25.64
C SER A 290 -2.73 2.58 -26.12
N ILE A 291 -1.76 2.83 -27.01
CA ILE A 291 -1.70 4.04 -27.84
C ILE A 291 -2.42 3.72 -29.15
N ASN A 292 -3.38 4.55 -29.53
CA ASN A 292 -4.16 4.32 -30.75
C ASN A 292 -3.29 4.39 -32.04
N LYS A 293 -3.85 3.99 -33.17
CA LYS A 293 -3.15 3.98 -34.48
C LYS A 293 -2.61 5.34 -34.92
N THR A 294 -3.25 6.42 -34.50
CA THR A 294 -2.86 7.79 -34.87
C THR A 294 -1.77 8.36 -33.96
N GLY A 295 -1.56 7.75 -32.78
CA GLY A 295 -0.70 8.27 -31.72
C GLY A 295 -1.34 9.38 -30.89
N SER A 296 -2.63 9.67 -31.04
CA SER A 296 -3.27 10.85 -30.40
C SER A 296 -3.80 10.59 -28.99
N GLU A 297 -4.12 9.34 -28.66
CA GLU A 297 -4.82 8.97 -27.42
C GLU A 297 -4.18 7.73 -26.79
N ILE A 298 -4.23 7.68 -25.47
CA ILE A 298 -3.84 6.55 -24.63
C ILE A 298 -5.09 6.05 -23.91
N THR A 299 -5.35 4.75 -24.02
CA THR A 299 -6.40 4.07 -23.25
C THR A 299 -5.76 3.13 -22.26
N THR A 300 -5.95 3.34 -20.96
CA THR A 300 -5.45 2.48 -19.89
C THR A 300 -6.60 1.87 -19.09
N SER A 301 -6.58 0.56 -18.84
CA SER A 301 -7.49 -0.13 -17.93
C SER A 301 -6.72 -0.93 -16.90
N LEU A 302 -7.13 -0.86 -15.64
CA LEU A 302 -6.59 -1.69 -14.57
C LEU A 302 -7.68 -2.60 -14.04
N GLN A 303 -7.38 -3.89 -13.93
CA GLN A 303 -8.29 -4.91 -13.40
C GLN A 303 -7.64 -5.63 -12.22
N ASP A 304 -8.43 -5.99 -11.22
CA ASP A 304 -8.00 -6.84 -10.11
C ASP A 304 -8.82 -8.13 -10.12
N LYS A 305 -8.20 -9.24 -10.53
CA LYS A 305 -8.85 -10.57 -10.62
C LYS A 305 -10.17 -10.55 -11.41
N GLY A 306 -10.12 -9.95 -12.59
CA GLY A 306 -11.28 -9.77 -13.48
C GLY A 306 -12.23 -8.61 -13.11
N ARG A 307 -12.11 -8.00 -11.93
CA ARG A 307 -12.88 -6.79 -11.58
C ARG A 307 -12.19 -5.56 -12.16
N LEU A 308 -12.81 -4.89 -13.13
CA LEU A 308 -12.31 -3.63 -13.68
C LEU A 308 -12.28 -2.55 -12.59
N ILE A 309 -11.11 -2.02 -12.24
CA ILE A 309 -10.95 -0.98 -11.21
C ILE A 309 -11.13 0.42 -11.80
N PHE A 310 -10.46 0.70 -12.93
CA PHE A 310 -10.64 1.93 -13.69
C PHE A 310 -10.35 1.72 -15.17
N LYS A 311 -10.93 2.58 -16.01
CA LYS A 311 -10.59 2.74 -17.42
C LYS A 311 -10.45 4.23 -17.73
N LEU A 312 -9.36 4.61 -18.37
CA LEU A 312 -8.98 6.00 -18.64
C LEU A 312 -8.67 6.13 -20.13
N VAL A 313 -9.25 7.15 -20.77
CA VAL A 313 -8.85 7.62 -22.09
C VAL A 313 -8.30 9.04 -21.95
N GLU A 314 -7.08 9.25 -22.40
CA GLU A 314 -6.37 10.52 -22.27
C GLU A 314 -5.64 10.92 -23.56
N LYS A 315 -5.37 12.21 -23.71
CA LYS A 315 -4.55 12.73 -24.83
C LYS A 315 -3.10 12.28 -24.67
N ASN A 316 -2.54 11.69 -25.73
CA ASN A 316 -1.11 11.41 -25.78
C ASN A 316 -0.32 12.70 -26.00
N THR A 317 0.28 13.22 -24.93
CA THR A 317 1.08 14.47 -24.95
C THR A 317 2.57 14.23 -24.74
N GLN A 318 2.98 12.99 -24.50
CA GLN A 318 4.34 12.63 -24.07
C GLN A 318 5.04 11.63 -24.99
N PHE A 319 4.28 10.80 -25.72
CA PHE A 319 4.80 9.71 -26.54
C PHE A 319 4.52 9.93 -28.02
N ASP A 320 4.99 11.04 -28.57
CA ASP A 320 4.69 11.53 -29.92
C ASP A 320 5.29 10.69 -31.07
N LEU A 321 6.30 9.87 -30.79
CA LEU A 321 6.91 8.95 -31.75
C LEU A 321 6.21 7.58 -31.76
N LEU A 322 5.39 7.26 -30.75
CA LEU A 322 4.74 5.96 -30.62
C LEU A 322 3.35 5.94 -31.26
N ARG A 323 3.05 4.88 -32.02
CA ARG A 323 1.74 4.63 -32.61
C ARG A 323 1.43 3.14 -32.54
N ASP A 324 0.16 2.80 -32.30
CA ASP A 324 -0.33 1.41 -32.29
C ASP A 324 0.52 0.49 -31.38
N VAL A 325 0.73 0.95 -30.14
CA VAL A 325 1.50 0.25 -29.10
C VAL A 325 0.57 -0.20 -27.99
N HIS A 326 0.66 -1.46 -27.60
CA HIS A 326 -0.13 -2.04 -26.52
C HIS A 326 0.78 -2.64 -25.44
N VAL A 327 0.58 -2.25 -24.18
CA VAL A 327 1.32 -2.74 -23.03
C VAL A 327 0.35 -3.48 -22.11
N ILE A 328 0.64 -4.73 -21.79
CA ILE A 328 -0.17 -5.57 -20.91
C ILE A 328 0.75 -6.14 -19.84
N LEU A 329 0.45 -5.86 -18.56
CA LEU A 329 1.28 -6.27 -17.44
C LEU A 329 0.42 -6.94 -16.35
N TYR A 330 0.87 -8.09 -15.88
CA TYR A 330 0.29 -8.89 -14.83
C TYR A 330 1.17 -8.86 -13.59
N PHE A 331 0.62 -8.46 -12.47
CA PHE A 331 1.25 -8.66 -11.17
C PHE A 331 0.94 -10.08 -10.66
N LEU A 332 1.99 -10.82 -10.32
CA LEU A 332 1.84 -12.16 -9.77
C LEU A 332 2.04 -12.14 -8.25
N ASN A 333 0.95 -12.25 -7.50
CA ASN A 333 1.00 -12.54 -6.08
C ASN A 333 1.41 -14.01 -5.84
N THR A 334 1.55 -14.44 -4.58
CA THR A 334 1.95 -15.82 -4.23
C THR A 334 1.02 -16.87 -4.86
N TYR A 335 -0.30 -16.64 -4.81
CA TYR A 335 -1.30 -17.55 -5.36
C TYR A 335 -1.26 -17.58 -6.89
N SER A 336 -1.16 -16.42 -7.55
CA SER A 336 -1.01 -16.32 -9.01
C SER A 336 0.27 -17.01 -9.49
N LYS A 337 1.38 -16.98 -8.74
CA LYS A 337 2.63 -17.71 -9.07
C LYS A 337 2.45 -19.22 -9.02
N ILE A 338 1.73 -19.73 -8.02
CA ILE A 338 1.40 -21.16 -7.89
C ILE A 338 0.52 -21.59 -9.07
N TYR A 339 -0.53 -20.82 -9.34
CA TYR A 339 -1.43 -21.07 -10.45
C TYR A 339 -0.70 -21.06 -11.80
N PHE A 340 0.15 -20.05 -12.02
CA PHE A 340 1.02 -19.96 -13.20
C PHE A 340 1.87 -21.22 -13.36
N THR A 341 2.56 -21.62 -12.30
CA THR A 341 3.48 -22.78 -12.34
C THR A 341 2.72 -24.07 -12.63
N LYS A 342 1.53 -24.24 -12.04
CA LYS A 342 0.67 -25.39 -12.30
C LYS A 342 0.23 -25.45 -13.77
N GLN A 343 -0.16 -24.32 -14.35
CA GLN A 343 -0.69 -24.30 -15.71
C GLN A 343 0.37 -24.47 -16.78
N THR A 344 1.51 -23.81 -16.59
CA THR A 344 2.58 -23.76 -17.60
C THR A 344 3.63 -24.84 -17.39
N GLY A 345 3.68 -25.48 -16.22
CA GLY A 345 4.72 -26.43 -15.84
C GLY A 345 6.09 -25.79 -15.61
N ILE A 346 6.17 -24.47 -15.57
CA ILE A 346 7.40 -23.70 -15.39
C ILE A 346 7.16 -22.59 -14.37
N ARG A 347 8.15 -22.26 -13.55
CA ARG A 347 7.99 -21.18 -12.59
C ARG A 347 7.89 -19.86 -13.35
N SER A 348 7.13 -18.91 -12.83
CA SER A 348 6.99 -17.58 -13.44
C SER A 348 8.34 -16.91 -13.72
N VAL A 349 9.31 -17.10 -12.82
CA VAL A 349 10.68 -16.57 -12.95
C VAL A 349 11.48 -17.20 -14.09
N ASP A 350 11.24 -18.48 -14.41
CA ASP A 350 11.92 -19.21 -15.49
C ASP A 350 11.22 -18.95 -16.85
N PHE A 351 9.95 -18.56 -16.82
CA PHE A 351 9.22 -18.21 -18.04
C PHE A 351 9.78 -16.93 -18.65
N GLY A 352 9.99 -15.91 -17.82
CA GLY A 352 10.35 -14.57 -18.24
C GLY A 352 9.52 -13.49 -17.53
N SER A 353 9.77 -12.23 -17.90
CA SER A 353 9.10 -11.07 -17.31
C SER A 353 8.23 -10.37 -18.35
N VAL A 354 8.76 -9.36 -19.07
CA VAL A 354 8.01 -8.57 -20.05
C VAL A 354 8.62 -8.77 -21.43
N PHE A 355 7.86 -9.41 -22.33
CA PHE A 355 8.28 -9.71 -23.69
C PHE A 355 8.00 -8.55 -24.64
N LEU A 356 8.87 -8.32 -25.63
CA LEU A 356 8.62 -7.37 -26.71
C LEU A 356 8.16 -8.10 -27.97
N PHE A 357 7.00 -7.71 -28.50
CA PHE A 357 6.46 -8.16 -29.76
C PHE A 357 6.44 -7.00 -30.76
N ILE A 358 6.97 -7.22 -31.96
CA ILE A 358 6.86 -6.27 -33.07
C ILE A 358 6.16 -7.00 -34.22
N ASN A 359 5.10 -6.39 -34.75
CA ASN A 359 4.27 -6.96 -35.82
C ASN A 359 3.78 -8.39 -35.54
N GLY A 360 3.49 -8.68 -34.27
CA GLY A 360 2.95 -9.97 -33.83
C GLY A 360 3.99 -11.05 -33.51
N PHE A 361 5.29 -10.75 -33.57
CA PHE A 361 6.37 -11.70 -33.27
C PHE A 361 7.25 -11.23 -32.12
N MET A 362 7.59 -12.15 -31.23
CA MET A 362 8.52 -11.92 -30.13
C MET A 362 9.92 -11.57 -30.65
N ILE A 363 10.56 -10.59 -30.01
CA ILE A 363 11.94 -10.15 -30.30
C ILE A 363 12.85 -10.55 -29.13
N PRO A 364 13.68 -11.59 -29.30
CA PRO A 364 14.67 -12.00 -28.29
C PRO A 364 15.77 -10.91 -28.15
N PRO A 365 16.48 -10.85 -27.01
CA PRO A 365 16.28 -11.63 -25.77
C PRO A 365 15.27 -10.97 -24.81
N TYR A 366 14.48 -10.00 -25.27
CA TYR A 366 13.65 -9.17 -24.39
C TYR A 366 12.56 -9.99 -23.69
N GLY A 367 12.65 -10.00 -22.35
CA GLY A 367 11.71 -10.71 -21.48
C GLY A 367 12.15 -12.13 -21.12
N GLU A 368 13.24 -12.65 -21.69
CA GLU A 368 13.78 -13.97 -21.34
C GLU A 368 14.36 -14.00 -19.91
N GLU A 369 14.56 -15.22 -19.38
CA GLU A 369 15.09 -15.44 -18.04
C GLU A 369 16.44 -14.72 -17.85
N GLY A 370 16.56 -13.93 -16.78
CA GLY A 370 17.78 -13.18 -16.46
C GLY A 370 18.01 -11.92 -17.31
N ASN A 371 17.16 -11.64 -18.30
CA ASN A 371 17.28 -10.45 -19.15
C ASN A 371 16.53 -9.24 -18.56
N ASP A 372 17.25 -8.38 -17.82
CA ASP A 372 16.69 -7.14 -17.24
C ASP A 372 16.74 -5.94 -18.21
N TRP A 373 16.24 -6.10 -19.44
CA TRP A 373 16.30 -5.05 -20.46
C TRP A 373 15.53 -3.77 -20.11
N LEU A 374 14.56 -3.88 -19.21
CA LEU A 374 13.80 -2.75 -18.69
C LEU A 374 14.41 -2.17 -17.40
N GLY A 375 15.48 -2.75 -16.85
CA GLY A 375 16.16 -2.21 -15.66
C GLY A 375 15.36 -2.29 -14.35
N LEU A 376 14.42 -3.23 -14.23
CA LEU A 376 13.57 -3.42 -13.06
C LEU A 376 14.35 -3.95 -11.85
N GLU A 377 15.28 -4.88 -12.04
CA GLU A 377 16.11 -5.41 -10.95
C GLU A 377 17.12 -4.36 -10.46
N ILE A 378 17.73 -3.62 -11.39
CA ILE A 378 18.63 -2.50 -11.07
C ILE A 378 17.87 -1.46 -10.22
N ARG A 379 16.65 -1.11 -10.62
CA ARG A 379 15.79 -0.17 -9.89
C ARG A 379 15.44 -0.68 -8.49
N LYS A 380 15.14 -1.97 -8.34
CA LYS A 380 14.86 -2.59 -7.03
C LYS A 380 16.05 -2.55 -6.09
N GLY A 381 17.27 -2.76 -6.60
CA GLY A 381 18.50 -2.71 -5.81
C GLY A 381 18.90 -1.32 -5.31
N GLN A 382 18.47 -0.25 -5.99
CA GLN A 382 18.81 1.14 -5.65
C GLN A 382 17.82 1.81 -4.68
N GLY A 383 16.66 1.19 -4.41
CA GLY A 383 15.57 1.76 -3.61
C GLY A 383 15.60 1.43 -2.12
N GLN A 384 15.13 2.36 -1.28
CA GLN A 384 14.78 2.09 0.13
C GLN A 384 13.35 1.52 0.29
N ARG A 385 12.50 1.65 -0.74
CA ARG A 385 11.13 1.08 -0.80
C ARG A 385 11.13 -0.25 -1.55
N ARG A 386 10.17 -1.13 -1.23
CA ARG A 386 9.94 -2.36 -2.02
C ARG A 386 9.31 -1.98 -3.36
N PHE A 387 10.06 -2.14 -4.45
CA PHE A 387 9.59 -2.00 -5.84
C PHE A 387 9.31 -3.37 -6.46
N LEU A 388 8.43 -3.39 -7.46
CA LEU A 388 8.20 -4.58 -8.28
C LEU A 388 9.46 -4.96 -9.06
N SER A 389 9.66 -6.26 -9.24
CA SER A 389 10.82 -6.82 -9.93
C SER A 389 10.38 -7.75 -11.06
N THR A 390 11.33 -8.19 -11.88
CA THR A 390 11.11 -9.19 -12.93
C THR A 390 10.48 -10.50 -12.41
N ARG A 391 10.59 -10.78 -11.11
CA ARG A 391 10.00 -11.96 -10.49
C ARG A 391 8.53 -11.80 -10.11
N ASP A 392 8.07 -10.56 -10.07
CA ASP A 392 6.72 -10.18 -9.61
C ASP A 392 5.81 -9.79 -10.79
N LEU A 393 6.37 -9.74 -12.00
CA LEU A 393 5.73 -9.23 -13.20
C LEU A 393 5.83 -10.25 -14.33
N ILE A 394 4.72 -10.49 -15.01
CA ILE A 394 4.70 -11.10 -16.34
C ILE A 394 3.95 -10.14 -17.26
N GLY A 395 4.37 -9.99 -18.51
CA GLY A 395 3.66 -9.11 -19.42
C GLY A 395 4.22 -9.11 -20.83
N ARG A 396 3.68 -8.22 -21.63
CA ARG A 396 4.11 -8.02 -23.01
C ARG A 396 3.92 -6.57 -23.46
N ILE A 397 4.77 -6.16 -24.38
CA ILE A 397 4.69 -4.90 -25.11
C ILE A 397 4.54 -5.29 -26.57
N GLU A 398 3.44 -4.90 -27.19
CA GLU A 398 3.12 -5.17 -28.59
C GLU A 398 3.21 -3.87 -29.38
N VAL A 399 3.97 -3.87 -30.46
CA VAL A 399 4.13 -2.72 -31.35
C VAL A 399 3.71 -3.14 -32.75
N ARG A 400 2.69 -2.46 -33.30
CA ARG A 400 2.30 -2.62 -34.69
C ARG A 400 3.00 -1.55 -35.55
N ASP A 401 4.23 -1.85 -35.93
CA ASP A 401 5.09 -0.94 -36.68
C ASP A 401 4.80 -0.99 -38.19
N THR A 402 3.86 -0.15 -38.62
CA THR A 402 3.53 0.02 -40.03
C THR A 402 4.57 0.87 -40.78
N ASN A 403 5.42 1.64 -40.10
CA ASN A 403 6.34 2.60 -40.72
C ASN A 403 7.81 2.14 -40.77
N SER A 404 8.12 0.99 -40.17
CA SER A 404 9.48 0.51 -39.95
C SER A 404 10.30 1.50 -39.09
N GLU A 405 9.64 2.07 -38.08
CA GLU A 405 10.22 2.98 -37.08
C GLU A 405 11.09 2.19 -36.08
N PHE A 406 10.75 0.93 -35.79
CA PHE A 406 11.53 0.04 -34.92
C PHE A 406 12.43 -0.89 -35.75
N LYS A 407 13.74 -0.63 -35.73
CA LYS A 407 14.73 -1.42 -36.49
C LYS A 407 15.27 -2.58 -35.67
N ILE A 408 15.05 -3.80 -36.14
CA ILE A 408 15.62 -5.01 -35.53
C ILE A 408 17.11 -5.13 -35.90
N ILE A 409 17.94 -5.54 -34.94
CA ILE A 409 19.39 -5.74 -35.14
C ILE A 409 19.64 -6.94 -36.07
N SER A 410 20.76 -6.95 -36.82
CA SER A 410 21.08 -7.99 -37.81
C SER A 410 21.18 -9.39 -37.24
N SER A 411 21.64 -9.55 -35.99
CA SER A 411 21.66 -10.83 -35.26
C SER A 411 20.26 -11.35 -34.89
N ARG A 412 19.21 -10.53 -35.11
CA ARG A 412 17.82 -10.74 -34.65
C ARG A 412 17.65 -10.76 -33.13
N GLU A 413 18.71 -10.46 -32.41
CA GLU A 413 18.72 -10.29 -30.97
C GLU A 413 18.68 -8.79 -30.65
N GLY A 414 17.47 -8.28 -30.45
CA GLY A 414 17.20 -6.94 -29.99
C GLY A 414 16.81 -5.93 -31.07
N VAL A 415 16.54 -4.71 -30.61
CA VAL A 415 16.13 -3.56 -31.41
C VAL A 415 17.19 -2.48 -31.29
N VAL A 416 17.41 -1.74 -32.38
CA VAL A 416 18.32 -0.59 -32.39
C VAL A 416 17.82 0.42 -31.35
N ASN A 417 18.71 0.83 -30.44
CA ASN A 417 18.40 1.77 -29.37
C ASN A 417 18.32 3.21 -29.89
N ASP A 418 17.25 3.53 -30.61
CA ASP A 418 16.93 4.88 -31.11
C ASP A 418 15.91 5.61 -30.23
N GLU A 419 15.48 6.80 -30.65
CA GLU A 419 14.52 7.62 -29.89
C GLU A 419 13.15 6.95 -29.73
N ASN A 420 12.68 6.18 -30.72
CA ASN A 420 11.42 5.42 -30.60
C ASN A 420 11.53 4.37 -29.51
N PHE A 421 12.62 3.60 -29.53
CA PHE A 421 12.88 2.57 -28.52
C PHE A 421 13.05 3.17 -27.12
N GLN A 422 13.72 4.31 -27.01
CA GLN A 422 13.86 5.04 -25.74
C GLN A 422 12.51 5.55 -25.23
N GLN A 423 11.67 6.16 -26.07
CA GLN A 423 10.35 6.64 -25.67
C GLN A 423 9.42 5.49 -25.24
N LEU A 424 9.66 4.27 -25.73
CA LEU A 424 8.96 3.07 -25.29
C LEU A 424 9.43 2.57 -23.91
N THR A 425 10.73 2.60 -23.62
CA THR A 425 11.36 1.76 -22.56
C THR A 425 12.10 2.52 -21.47
N GLU A 426 12.55 3.75 -21.72
CA GLU A 426 13.51 4.43 -20.85
C GLU A 426 12.88 4.78 -19.48
N SER A 427 13.61 4.56 -18.39
CA SER A 427 13.17 4.96 -17.04
C SER A 427 13.44 6.44 -16.78
N PHE A 428 12.57 7.10 -15.99
CA PHE A 428 12.80 8.48 -15.56
C PHE A 428 14.15 8.65 -14.85
N ASP A 429 14.98 9.56 -15.36
CA ASP A 429 16.26 9.96 -14.78
C ASP A 429 16.17 11.42 -14.31
N ALA A 430 16.00 11.59 -12.99
CA ALA A 430 15.89 12.89 -12.34
C ALA A 430 17.12 13.79 -12.58
N LYS A 431 18.32 13.20 -12.79
CA LYS A 431 19.54 13.96 -13.06
C LYS A 431 19.62 14.49 -14.49
N LYS A 432 18.87 13.88 -15.41
CA LYS A 432 18.83 14.24 -16.84
C LYS A 432 17.54 14.93 -17.27
N ASN A 433 16.61 15.17 -16.35
CA ASN A 433 15.28 15.74 -16.63
C ASN A 433 14.51 14.98 -17.73
N LYS A 434 14.73 13.66 -17.85
CA LYS A 434 14.07 12.79 -18.82
C LYS A 434 12.81 12.20 -18.22
N LYS A 435 11.68 12.35 -18.91
CA LYS A 435 10.39 11.74 -18.54
C LYS A 435 10.45 10.21 -18.68
N ASP A 436 9.55 9.50 -17.99
CA ASP A 436 9.38 8.05 -18.19
C ASP A 436 8.99 7.75 -19.65
N GLY A 437 9.51 6.65 -20.17
CA GLY A 437 8.98 6.00 -21.37
C GLY A 437 7.62 5.35 -21.12
N TYR A 438 6.94 4.97 -22.19
CA TYR A 438 5.55 4.50 -22.16
C TYR A 438 5.35 3.25 -21.30
N PHE A 439 6.29 2.31 -21.33
CA PHE A 439 6.29 1.15 -20.42
C PHE A 439 6.28 1.60 -18.96
N TYR A 440 7.21 2.47 -18.55
CA TYR A 440 7.32 2.92 -17.16
C TYR A 440 6.12 3.77 -16.73
N TYR A 441 5.56 4.55 -17.63
CA TYR A 441 4.32 5.29 -17.41
C TYR A 441 3.18 4.35 -17.01
N THR A 442 3.01 3.25 -17.75
CA THR A 442 2.00 2.22 -17.47
C THR A 442 2.36 1.41 -16.22
N PHE A 443 3.58 0.91 -16.13
CA PHE A 443 4.07 0.08 -15.03
C PHE A 443 3.99 0.76 -13.67
N LYS A 444 4.28 2.07 -13.58
CA LYS A 444 4.17 2.80 -12.32
C LYS A 444 2.74 2.92 -11.81
N ARG A 445 1.72 2.91 -12.69
CA ARG A 445 0.31 2.86 -12.27
C ARG A 445 0.00 1.53 -11.59
N LEU A 446 0.40 0.42 -12.21
CA LEU A 446 0.29 -0.92 -11.61
C LEU A 446 1.09 -1.01 -10.30
N GLU A 447 2.31 -0.51 -10.27
CA GLU A 447 3.16 -0.55 -9.07
C GLU A 447 2.53 0.22 -7.91
N LYS A 448 1.99 1.43 -8.14
CA LYS A 448 1.25 2.18 -7.11
C LYS A 448 0.02 1.40 -6.63
N TYR A 449 -0.75 0.81 -7.55
CA TYR A 449 -1.89 -0.03 -7.18
C TYR A 449 -1.46 -1.22 -6.31
N VAL A 450 -0.39 -1.94 -6.67
CA VAL A 450 0.08 -3.11 -5.91
C VAL A 450 0.71 -2.72 -4.56
N VAL A 451 1.59 -1.71 -4.56
CA VAL A 451 2.37 -1.35 -3.37
C VAL A 451 1.53 -0.57 -2.37
N ASP A 452 0.80 0.45 -2.82
CA ASP A 452 0.03 1.35 -1.96
C ASP A 452 -1.44 0.88 -1.83
N GLY A 453 -2.02 0.34 -2.90
CA GLY A 453 -3.41 -0.14 -2.92
C GLY A 453 -3.55 -1.53 -2.31
N LEU A 454 -2.88 -2.53 -2.87
CA LEU A 454 -2.96 -3.92 -2.41
C LEU A 454 -2.05 -4.23 -1.20
N LYS A 455 -1.05 -3.38 -0.92
CA LYS A 455 0.04 -3.71 0.02
C LYS A 455 0.68 -5.07 -0.27
N TRP A 456 0.86 -5.40 -1.55
CA TRP A 456 1.35 -6.69 -2.06
C TRP A 456 0.41 -7.88 -1.89
N ASP A 457 -0.86 -7.66 -1.50
CA ASP A 457 -1.83 -8.74 -1.27
C ASP A 457 -1.24 -9.82 -0.32
N ARG A 458 -0.68 -9.37 0.82
CA ARG A 458 0.03 -10.26 1.76
C ARG A 458 -0.91 -11.35 2.31
N VAL A 459 -0.46 -12.60 2.17
CA VAL A 459 -1.10 -13.80 2.74
C VAL A 459 -1.01 -13.80 4.27
N THR A 460 -2.04 -14.32 4.94
CA THR A 460 -2.18 -14.34 6.40
C THR A 460 -1.00 -14.91 7.18
N GLY A 461 -0.94 -14.45 8.44
CA GLY A 461 -0.36 -15.15 9.58
C GLY A 461 0.10 -14.16 10.63
N GLU A 462 -0.80 -13.66 11.49
CA GLU A 462 -0.40 -13.03 12.76
C GLU A 462 -1.50 -13.02 13.84
N GLU A 463 -2.80 -12.92 13.52
CA GLU A 463 -3.77 -12.57 14.57
C GLU A 463 -4.62 -13.71 15.17
N ASP A 464 -4.56 -14.96 14.68
CA ASP A 464 -5.51 -15.99 15.17
C ASP A 464 -4.99 -17.43 15.38
N LEU A 465 -3.67 -17.66 15.46
CA LEU A 465 -3.15 -19.04 15.41
C LEU A 465 -1.94 -19.30 16.33
N GLY A 466 -2.23 -19.63 17.60
CA GLY A 466 -1.47 -20.48 18.54
C GLY A 466 0.04 -20.25 18.73
N GLU A 467 0.48 -20.10 19.98
CA GLU A 467 1.82 -19.65 20.40
C GLU A 467 3.03 -20.52 19.96
N ASP A 468 2.84 -21.76 19.50
CA ASP A 468 3.92 -22.77 19.49
C ASP A 468 4.64 -23.06 18.15
N GLU A 469 4.32 -22.38 17.03
CA GLU A 469 4.96 -22.68 15.74
C GLU A 469 5.35 -21.43 14.95
N SER A 470 6.59 -21.42 14.44
CA SER A 470 7.22 -20.33 13.68
C SER A 470 6.37 -19.92 12.45
N LEU A 471 6.18 -18.61 12.29
CA LEU A 471 5.42 -17.97 11.19
C LEU A 471 5.83 -18.47 9.79
N SER A 472 7.09 -18.86 9.58
CA SER A 472 7.57 -19.36 8.28
C SER A 472 7.08 -20.78 7.96
N LYS A 473 7.01 -21.67 8.96
CA LYS A 473 6.52 -23.05 8.79
C LYS A 473 5.01 -23.08 8.53
N LYS A 474 4.26 -22.23 9.24
CA LYS A 474 2.80 -22.07 9.07
C LYS A 474 2.44 -21.54 7.68
N ARG A 475 3.14 -20.51 7.18
CA ARG A 475 2.95 -20.00 5.81
C ARG A 475 3.23 -21.07 4.76
N ALA A 476 4.29 -21.84 4.92
CA ALA A 476 4.61 -22.95 4.01
C ALA A 476 3.51 -24.02 4.01
N LYS A 477 2.86 -24.29 5.15
CA LYS A 477 1.73 -25.21 5.25
C LYS A 477 0.49 -24.69 4.51
N ILE A 478 0.09 -23.43 4.72
CA ILE A 478 -1.06 -22.82 4.01
C ILE A 478 -0.84 -22.84 2.50
N ILE A 479 0.36 -22.45 2.05
CA ILE A 479 0.73 -22.47 0.63
C ILE A 479 0.67 -23.89 0.08
N LYS A 480 1.22 -24.87 0.80
CA LYS A 480 1.21 -26.27 0.38
C LYS A 480 -0.21 -26.87 0.35
N ASP A 481 -1.05 -26.52 1.31
CA ASP A 481 -2.46 -26.94 1.35
C ASP A 481 -3.23 -26.33 0.17
N PHE A 482 -2.98 -25.05 -0.16
CA PHE A 482 -3.53 -24.41 -1.35
C PHE A 482 -3.03 -25.06 -2.64
N GLU A 483 -1.73 -25.31 -2.78
CA GLU A 483 -1.13 -26.03 -3.92
C GLU A 483 -1.82 -27.38 -4.16
N ASN A 484 -2.03 -28.15 -3.09
CA ASN A 484 -2.70 -29.45 -3.14
C ASN A 484 -4.18 -29.34 -3.57
N LYS A 485 -4.92 -28.35 -3.05
CA LYS A 485 -6.34 -28.14 -3.41
C LYS A 485 -6.52 -27.62 -4.82
N THR A 486 -5.60 -26.76 -5.28
CA THR A 486 -5.66 -26.14 -6.60
C THR A 486 -5.64 -27.21 -7.70
N LEU A 487 -5.12 -28.42 -7.44
CA LEU A 487 -5.10 -29.55 -8.37
C LEU A 487 -6.47 -29.89 -8.97
N THR A 488 -7.56 -29.75 -8.20
CA THR A 488 -8.92 -30.19 -8.59
C THR A 488 -9.92 -29.04 -8.82
N LEU A 489 -9.53 -27.80 -8.55
CA LEU A 489 -10.43 -26.64 -8.56
C LEU A 489 -10.34 -25.81 -9.84
N THR A 490 -11.46 -25.21 -10.24
CA THR A 490 -11.51 -24.17 -11.27
C THR A 490 -10.88 -22.87 -10.76
N PRO A 491 -10.52 -21.90 -11.63
CA PRO A 491 -9.86 -20.67 -11.22
C PRO A 491 -10.69 -19.85 -10.23
N SER A 492 -12.01 -19.75 -10.46
CA SER A 492 -12.94 -19.04 -9.58
C SER A 492 -13.18 -19.76 -8.24
N GLU A 493 -13.03 -21.07 -8.18
CA GLU A 493 -13.12 -21.83 -6.92
C GLU A 493 -11.84 -21.70 -6.11
N ALA A 494 -10.67 -21.75 -6.76
CA ALA A 494 -9.38 -21.53 -6.10
C ALA A 494 -9.30 -20.12 -5.48
N GLN A 495 -9.85 -19.11 -6.14
CA GLN A 495 -9.89 -17.74 -5.62
C GLN A 495 -10.61 -17.62 -4.27
N LYS A 496 -11.66 -18.43 -4.03
CA LYS A 496 -12.40 -18.44 -2.75
C LYS A 496 -11.61 -19.06 -1.60
N GLU A 497 -10.57 -19.82 -1.91
CA GLU A 497 -9.67 -20.45 -0.92
C GLU A 497 -8.45 -19.56 -0.60
N GLU A 498 -8.32 -18.39 -1.24
CA GLU A 498 -7.25 -17.43 -0.96
C GLU A 498 -7.46 -16.74 0.39
N LEU A 499 -6.38 -16.60 1.17
CA LEU A 499 -6.43 -16.00 2.50
C LEU A 499 -5.59 -14.73 2.55
N TYR A 500 -6.23 -13.60 2.85
CA TYR A 500 -5.61 -12.28 2.90
C TYR A 500 -5.57 -11.72 4.33
N TYR A 501 -4.55 -10.89 4.63
CA TYR A 501 -4.42 -10.23 5.94
C TYR A 501 -5.53 -9.21 6.22
N GLU A 502 -6.06 -8.59 5.18
CA GLU A 502 -6.97 -7.45 5.30
C GLU A 502 -8.33 -7.78 4.68
N SER A 503 -9.40 -7.23 5.27
CA SER A 503 -10.74 -7.33 4.71
C SER A 503 -10.84 -6.62 3.36
N GLU A 504 -11.69 -7.14 2.49
CA GLU A 504 -11.93 -6.56 1.17
C GLU A 504 -12.42 -5.11 1.25
N THR A 505 -13.23 -4.77 2.26
CA THR A 505 -13.64 -3.39 2.58
C THR A 505 -12.46 -2.47 2.83
N SER A 506 -11.54 -2.85 3.72
CA SER A 506 -10.41 -2.00 4.09
C SER A 506 -9.46 -1.81 2.91
N LYS A 507 -9.30 -2.86 2.09
CA LYS A 507 -8.60 -2.81 0.80
C LYS A 507 -9.29 -1.83 -0.16
N ASN A 508 -10.61 -1.91 -0.34
CA ASN A 508 -11.38 -1.03 -1.22
C ASN A 508 -11.34 0.44 -0.77
N LYS A 509 -11.52 0.72 0.54
CA LYS A 509 -11.38 2.08 1.13
C LYS A 509 -10.03 2.69 0.76
N ARG A 510 -8.96 1.90 0.88
CA ARG A 510 -7.60 2.37 0.53
C ARG A 510 -7.44 2.59 -0.97
N ILE A 511 -7.87 1.66 -1.81
CA ILE A 511 -7.79 1.78 -3.28
C ILE A 511 -8.45 3.08 -3.74
N ILE A 512 -9.67 3.38 -3.27
CA ILE A 512 -10.38 4.63 -3.59
C ILE A 512 -9.60 5.85 -3.10
N SER A 513 -9.02 5.80 -1.90
CA SER A 513 -8.27 6.94 -1.36
C SER A 513 -7.04 7.33 -2.19
N ILE A 514 -6.43 6.35 -2.90
CA ILE A 514 -5.22 6.57 -3.70
C ILE A 514 -5.47 6.57 -5.21
N ILE A 515 -6.71 6.39 -5.68
CA ILE A 515 -7.02 6.20 -7.10
C ILE A 515 -6.55 7.37 -7.97
N GLN A 516 -6.61 8.60 -7.46
CA GLN A 516 -6.10 9.79 -8.14
C GLN A 516 -4.58 9.75 -8.31
N ASN A 517 -3.85 9.23 -7.32
CA ASN A 517 -2.40 9.06 -7.39
C ASN A 517 -2.01 7.94 -8.36
N ILE A 518 -2.88 6.93 -8.54
CA ILE A 518 -2.68 5.87 -9.52
C ILE A 518 -2.90 6.41 -10.93
N ILE A 519 -3.99 7.15 -11.18
CA ILE A 519 -4.31 7.73 -12.49
C ILE A 519 -3.22 8.73 -12.91
N ASP A 520 -2.90 9.71 -12.03
CA ASP A 520 -1.79 10.67 -12.19
C ASP A 520 -1.80 11.42 -13.55
N VAL A 521 -2.96 11.98 -13.92
CA VAL A 521 -3.16 12.73 -15.19
C VAL A 521 -3.73 14.11 -14.92
N LYS A 522 -3.26 15.10 -15.68
CA LYS A 522 -3.84 16.45 -15.67
C LYS A 522 -5.26 16.42 -16.20
N LYS A 523 -6.19 17.04 -15.47
CA LYS A 523 -7.62 17.07 -15.81
C LYS A 523 -7.94 17.52 -17.25
N GLU A 524 -7.15 18.42 -17.83
CA GLU A 524 -7.29 18.92 -19.21
C GLU A 524 -6.94 17.90 -20.32
N ASN A 525 -6.19 16.85 -19.96
CA ASN A 525 -5.80 15.77 -20.86
C ASN A 525 -6.73 14.56 -20.78
N ILE A 526 -7.57 14.46 -19.73
CA ILE A 526 -8.54 13.38 -19.57
C ILE A 526 -9.67 13.58 -20.58
N ILE A 527 -9.89 12.58 -21.43
CA ILE A 527 -11.00 12.52 -22.37
C ILE A 527 -12.16 11.79 -21.70
N GLU A 528 -11.92 10.58 -21.19
CA GLU A 528 -12.88 9.73 -20.51
C GLU A 528 -12.23 9.07 -19.28
N LEU A 529 -12.97 8.93 -18.19
CA LEU A 529 -12.51 8.23 -16.99
C LEU A 529 -13.68 7.49 -16.33
N TYR A 530 -13.55 6.18 -16.27
CA TYR A 530 -14.39 5.24 -15.54
C TYR A 530 -13.62 4.71 -14.33
N ILE A 531 -14.30 4.57 -13.20
CA ILE A 531 -13.85 3.94 -11.96
C ILE A 531 -15.01 3.05 -11.51
N ASN A 532 -14.71 1.84 -11.06
CA ASN A 532 -15.71 0.85 -10.67
C ASN A 532 -16.74 1.40 -9.67
N ASP A 533 -17.99 1.42 -10.09
CA ASP A 533 -19.17 1.87 -9.36
C ASP A 533 -19.59 0.90 -8.24
N GLU A 534 -19.44 -0.41 -8.43
CA GLU A 534 -19.71 -1.41 -7.38
C GLU A 534 -18.76 -1.19 -6.20
N LEU A 535 -17.48 -0.90 -6.46
CA LEU A 535 -16.47 -0.71 -5.40
C LEU A 535 -16.81 0.49 -4.52
N ILE A 536 -17.47 1.47 -5.11
CA ILE A 536 -17.99 2.66 -4.43
C ILE A 536 -19.31 2.34 -3.74
N SER A 537 -20.23 1.65 -4.41
CA SER A 537 -21.56 1.31 -3.89
C SER A 537 -21.47 0.43 -2.65
N ASP A 538 -20.58 -0.58 -2.67
CA ASP A 538 -20.30 -1.44 -1.52
C ASP A 538 -19.81 -0.62 -0.33
N LEU A 539 -18.88 0.32 -0.58
CA LEU A 539 -18.36 1.22 0.44
C LEU A 539 -19.42 2.15 1.02
N ILE A 540 -20.30 2.72 0.19
CA ILE A 540 -21.37 3.61 0.67
C ILE A 540 -22.38 2.80 1.48
N LYS A 541 -22.80 1.62 1.01
CA LYS A 541 -23.73 0.73 1.73
C LYS A 541 -23.18 0.32 3.09
N GLU A 542 -21.91 -0.04 3.17
CA GLU A 542 -21.29 -0.46 4.43
C GLU A 542 -21.14 0.70 5.41
N GLU A 543 -20.69 1.87 4.95
CA GLU A 543 -20.58 3.06 5.80
C GLU A 543 -21.96 3.59 6.24
N GLU A 544 -22.98 3.45 5.39
CA GLU A 544 -24.38 3.71 5.76
C GLU A 544 -24.85 2.76 6.85
N GLU A 545 -24.61 1.45 6.72
CA GLU A 545 -25.00 0.44 7.70
C GLU A 545 -24.27 0.66 9.04
N GLU A 546 -22.97 0.98 9.03
CA GLU A 546 -22.19 1.33 10.22
C GLU A 546 -22.70 2.63 10.88
N THR A 547 -22.98 3.65 10.07
CA THR A 547 -23.54 4.92 10.53
C THR A 547 -24.93 4.72 11.12
N ARG A 548 -25.80 3.94 10.47
CA ARG A 548 -27.14 3.61 10.93
C ARG A 548 -27.09 2.84 12.25
N LYS A 549 -26.25 1.82 12.36
CA LYS A 549 -26.06 1.07 13.62
C LYS A 549 -25.56 1.98 14.74
N SER A 550 -24.61 2.87 14.43
CA SER A 550 -24.09 3.84 15.39
C SER A 550 -25.18 4.83 15.85
N ILE A 551 -26.04 5.28 14.94
CA ILE A 551 -27.19 6.15 15.21
C ILE A 551 -28.26 5.41 16.03
N GLU A 552 -28.63 4.19 15.66
CA GLU A 552 -29.62 3.39 16.40
C GLU A 552 -29.13 3.08 17.82
N LYS A 553 -27.86 2.75 17.98
CA LYS A 553 -27.23 2.59 19.29
C LYS A 553 -27.31 3.88 20.10
N LEU A 554 -26.95 5.01 19.50
CA LEU A 554 -27.05 6.31 20.15
C LEU A 554 -28.49 6.64 20.56
N LEU A 555 -29.47 6.38 19.70
CA LEU A 555 -30.88 6.62 20.00
C LEU A 555 -31.39 5.75 21.14
N ASN A 556 -30.96 4.48 21.22
CA ASN A 556 -31.34 3.58 22.31
C ASN A 556 -30.68 3.96 23.65
N GLU A 557 -29.45 4.48 23.60
CA GLU A 557 -28.68 4.87 24.79
C GLU A 557 -28.89 6.34 25.16
N ILE A 558 -29.63 7.12 24.33
CA ILE A 558 -29.73 8.58 24.46
C ILE A 558 -30.32 9.01 25.80
N ASP A 559 -31.24 8.22 26.36
CA ASP A 559 -31.86 8.49 27.66
C ASP A 559 -30.88 8.27 28.81
N SER A 560 -29.89 7.38 28.64
CA SER A 560 -28.92 7.00 29.67
C SER A 560 -27.58 7.74 29.62
N LEU A 561 -27.17 8.25 28.46
CA LEU A 561 -25.87 8.89 28.26
C LEU A 561 -25.91 10.40 28.55
N PRO A 562 -24.91 11.01 29.22
CA PRO A 562 -24.85 12.45 29.39
C PRO A 562 -24.88 13.19 28.05
N SER A 563 -25.47 14.39 28.00
CA SER A 563 -25.60 15.19 26.76
C SER A 563 -24.26 15.43 26.04
N THR A 564 -23.15 15.51 26.78
CA THR A 564 -21.79 15.70 26.25
C THR A 564 -21.23 14.49 25.50
N GLU A 565 -21.57 13.27 25.92
CA GLU A 565 -21.17 12.04 25.22
C GLU A 565 -21.94 11.88 23.91
N VAL A 566 -23.21 12.31 23.89
CA VAL A 566 -24.04 12.35 22.69
C VAL A 566 -23.46 13.33 21.65
N GLU A 567 -23.00 14.51 22.08
CA GLU A 567 -22.33 15.50 21.21
C GLU A 567 -21.01 14.98 20.61
N SER A 568 -20.20 14.29 21.41
CA SER A 568 -18.94 13.66 20.95
C SER A 568 -19.18 12.58 19.89
N ALA A 569 -20.20 11.76 20.10
CA ALA A 569 -20.57 10.72 19.15
C ALA A 569 -21.11 11.31 17.83
N LEU A 570 -21.94 12.36 17.91
CA LEU A 570 -22.39 13.14 16.75
C LEU A 570 -21.22 13.66 15.91
N SER A 571 -20.18 14.23 16.55
CA SER A 571 -18.99 14.73 15.85
C SER A 571 -18.23 13.65 15.08
N ARG A 572 -18.16 12.43 15.62
CA ARG A 572 -17.50 11.29 14.94
C ARG A 572 -18.27 10.87 13.69
N ILE A 573 -19.59 10.81 13.78
CA ILE A 573 -20.46 10.47 12.65
C ILE A 573 -20.38 11.57 11.57
N GLU A 574 -20.31 12.83 11.98
CA GLU A 574 -20.19 13.96 11.06
C GLU A 574 -18.89 13.94 10.25
N LYS A 575 -17.77 13.55 10.87
CA LYS A 575 -16.49 13.32 10.16
C LYS A 575 -16.56 12.17 9.16
N SER A 576 -17.26 11.08 9.48
CA SER A 576 -17.46 9.96 8.54
C SER A 576 -18.28 10.43 7.32
N ARG A 577 -19.36 11.19 7.54
CA ARG A 577 -20.16 11.78 6.45
C ARG A 577 -19.34 12.71 5.54
N GLU A 578 -18.52 13.57 6.10
CA GLU A 578 -17.64 14.46 5.31
C GLU A 578 -16.64 13.69 4.45
N SER A 579 -16.13 12.56 4.98
CA SER A 579 -15.26 11.65 4.21
C SER A 579 -16.01 11.05 3.01
N LEU A 580 -17.24 10.55 3.21
CA LEU A 580 -18.10 10.04 2.14
C LEU A 580 -18.44 11.11 1.11
N GLU A 581 -18.78 12.33 1.55
CA GLU A 581 -19.09 13.48 0.67
C GLU A 581 -17.90 13.85 -0.22
N SER A 582 -16.69 13.84 0.36
CA SER A 582 -15.44 14.04 -0.36
C SER A 582 -15.20 12.95 -1.41
N MET A 583 -15.49 11.69 -1.09
CA MET A 583 -15.38 10.57 -2.04
C MET A 583 -16.40 10.70 -3.17
N PHE A 584 -17.67 10.93 -2.84
CA PHE A 584 -18.76 11.05 -3.80
C PHE A 584 -18.59 12.25 -4.76
N SER A 585 -18.14 13.40 -4.25
CA SER A 585 -17.80 14.58 -5.06
C SER A 585 -16.72 14.28 -6.10
N LYS A 586 -15.72 13.45 -5.74
CA LYS A 586 -14.65 13.03 -6.66
C LYS A 586 -15.17 12.12 -7.78
N ILE A 587 -16.22 11.33 -7.52
CA ILE A 587 -16.86 10.44 -8.49
C ILE A 587 -17.84 11.20 -9.40
N SER A 588 -18.55 12.20 -8.87
CA SER A 588 -19.45 13.07 -9.64
C SER A 588 -18.74 13.85 -10.77
N LEU A 589 -17.41 14.02 -10.68
CA LEU A 589 -16.60 14.59 -11.75
C LEU A 589 -16.48 13.65 -12.99
N MET A 590 -16.71 12.35 -12.83
CA MET A 590 -16.61 11.32 -13.88
C MET A 590 -17.83 11.32 -14.81
N GLY A 591 -19.02 11.59 -14.29
CA GLY A 591 -20.27 11.61 -15.07
C GLY A 591 -20.35 12.66 -16.16
N ARG A 592 -19.46 13.64 -16.17
CA ARG A 592 -19.45 14.67 -17.22
C ARG A 592 -19.05 14.12 -18.59
N ASN A 593 -18.32 13.00 -18.64
CA ASN A 593 -17.69 12.49 -19.85
C ASN A 593 -17.95 11.00 -20.14
N ALA A 594 -18.76 10.29 -19.34
CA ALA A 594 -19.11 8.89 -19.61
C ALA A 594 -19.93 8.78 -20.90
N THR A 595 -19.51 7.91 -21.82
CA THR A 595 -20.18 7.75 -23.12
C THR A 595 -21.18 6.61 -23.15
N ASP A 596 -20.95 5.54 -22.38
CA ASP A 596 -21.85 4.39 -22.30
C ASP A 596 -23.05 4.63 -21.36
N ASP A 597 -24.16 3.95 -21.66
CA ASP A 597 -25.43 4.12 -20.94
C ASP A 597 -25.44 3.36 -19.59
N GLU A 598 -24.67 2.27 -19.48
CA GLU A 598 -24.56 1.48 -18.23
C GLU A 598 -23.85 2.27 -17.12
N THR A 599 -22.73 2.94 -17.42
CA THR A 599 -21.98 3.80 -16.50
C THR A 599 -22.78 5.02 -16.08
N LYS A 600 -23.56 5.62 -16.99
CA LYS A 600 -24.47 6.71 -16.63
C LYS A 600 -25.54 6.24 -15.65
N SER A 601 -26.16 5.09 -15.93
CA SER A 601 -27.18 4.50 -15.07
C SER A 601 -26.63 4.17 -13.69
N ALA A 602 -25.47 3.51 -13.62
CA ALA A 602 -24.75 3.19 -12.39
C ALA A 602 -24.39 4.45 -11.58
N LEU A 603 -23.95 5.52 -12.24
CA LEU A 603 -23.62 6.77 -11.59
C LEU A 603 -24.87 7.48 -11.05
N ASP A 604 -25.96 7.48 -11.82
CA ASP A 604 -27.23 8.04 -11.38
C ASP A 604 -27.81 7.25 -10.20
N GLU A 605 -27.66 5.92 -10.19
CA GLU A 605 -28.02 5.06 -9.07
C GLU A 605 -27.16 5.36 -7.83
N THR A 606 -25.82 5.42 -7.99
CA THR A 606 -24.89 5.79 -6.91
C THR A 606 -25.21 7.19 -6.36
N LYS A 607 -25.59 8.12 -7.22
CA LYS A 607 -25.98 9.48 -6.85
C LYS A 607 -27.31 9.53 -6.12
N SER A 608 -28.29 8.76 -6.58
CA SER A 608 -29.57 8.60 -5.89
C SER A 608 -29.33 8.00 -4.50
N PHE A 609 -28.51 6.97 -4.41
CA PHE A 609 -28.15 6.30 -3.16
C PHE A 609 -27.47 7.25 -2.16
N TYR A 610 -26.47 8.01 -2.62
CA TYR A 610 -25.82 9.03 -1.79
C TYR A 610 -26.80 10.13 -1.35
N GLN A 611 -27.72 10.57 -2.22
CA GLN A 611 -28.76 11.54 -1.86
C GLN A 611 -29.73 10.99 -0.82
N GLU A 612 -30.18 9.75 -0.97
CA GLU A 612 -31.02 9.06 0.02
C GLU A 612 -30.30 8.96 1.36
N PHE A 613 -29.05 8.50 1.38
CA PHE A 613 -28.22 8.48 2.58
C PHE A 613 -28.09 9.87 3.22
N SER A 614 -27.78 10.90 2.43
CA SER A 614 -27.61 12.28 2.93
C SER A 614 -28.91 12.85 3.50
N ASN A 615 -30.04 12.56 2.87
CA ASN A 615 -31.37 12.93 3.36
C ASN A 615 -31.70 12.21 4.66
N SER A 616 -31.52 10.89 4.69
CA SER A 616 -31.74 10.03 5.85
C SER A 616 -30.87 10.48 7.03
N TYR A 617 -29.58 10.70 6.79
CA TYR A 617 -28.64 11.27 7.75
C TYR A 617 -29.11 12.62 8.29
N THR A 618 -29.58 13.52 7.43
CA THR A 618 -30.07 14.84 7.85
C THR A 618 -31.30 14.72 8.76
N VAL A 619 -32.22 13.81 8.43
CA VAL A 619 -33.38 13.51 9.27
C VAL A 619 -32.94 12.97 10.63
N PHE A 620 -32.02 12.00 10.66
CA PHE A 620 -31.50 11.43 11.90
C PHE A 620 -30.73 12.45 12.73
N LYS A 621 -29.88 13.26 12.11
CA LYS A 621 -29.15 14.34 12.79
C LYS A 621 -30.12 15.31 13.45
N ASN A 622 -31.15 15.74 12.74
CA ASN A 622 -32.16 16.64 13.29
C ASN A 622 -32.94 15.99 14.44
N ALA A 623 -33.25 14.69 14.35
CA ALA A 623 -33.90 13.96 15.43
C ALA A 623 -33.01 13.86 16.67
N ILE A 624 -31.73 13.50 16.51
CA ILE A 624 -30.78 13.45 17.63
C ILE A 624 -30.60 14.84 18.23
N VAL A 625 -30.35 15.88 17.42
CA VAL A 625 -30.20 17.27 17.93
C VAL A 625 -31.43 17.71 18.72
N LYS A 626 -32.63 17.37 18.23
CA LYS A 626 -33.89 17.66 18.94
C LYS A 626 -33.97 16.89 20.26
N LEU A 627 -33.68 15.59 20.26
CA LEU A 627 -33.69 14.76 21.47
C LEU A 627 -32.61 15.20 22.47
N THR A 628 -31.41 15.59 22.01
CA THR A 628 -30.35 16.15 22.85
C THR A 628 -30.79 17.48 23.46
N ALA A 629 -31.51 18.33 22.72
CA ALA A 629 -32.08 19.57 23.25
C ALA A 629 -33.21 19.30 24.26
N GLU A 630 -34.12 18.38 23.96
CA GLU A 630 -35.19 17.95 24.88
C GLU A 630 -34.63 17.31 26.14
N LYS A 631 -33.59 16.48 26.01
CA LYS A 631 -32.86 15.87 27.11
C LYS A 631 -32.14 16.93 27.94
N LYS A 632 -31.46 17.89 27.32
CA LYS A 632 -30.83 19.01 28.04
C LYS A 632 -31.86 19.85 28.79
N ILE A 633 -33.04 20.06 28.20
CA ILE A 633 -34.16 20.74 28.87
C ILE A 633 -34.69 19.88 30.03
N ALA A 634 -34.81 18.56 29.84
CA ALA A 634 -35.26 17.63 30.87
C ALA A 634 -34.24 17.45 32.00
N GLU A 635 -32.93 17.47 31.70
CA GLU A 635 -31.83 17.46 32.67
C GLU A 635 -31.83 18.77 33.46
N ASN A 636 -31.93 19.92 32.78
CA ASN A 636 -32.06 21.22 33.44
C ASN A 636 -33.34 21.31 34.29
N LYS A 637 -34.46 20.80 33.77
CA LYS A 637 -35.74 20.76 34.49
C LYS A 637 -35.71 19.76 35.63
N ALA A 638 -35.05 18.61 35.48
CA ALA A 638 -34.85 17.66 36.57
C ALA A 638 -33.95 18.27 37.64
N GLU A 639 -32.94 19.06 37.26
CA GLU A 639 -32.11 19.82 38.19
C GLU A 639 -32.90 20.94 38.89
N GLU A 640 -33.83 21.61 38.18
CA GLU A 640 -34.75 22.60 38.77
C GLU A 640 -35.84 21.96 39.66
N ASP A 641 -36.46 20.88 39.21
CA ASP A 641 -37.44 20.08 39.95
C ASP A 641 -36.76 19.38 41.14
N GLU A 642 -35.47 19.02 41.04
CA GLU A 642 -34.65 18.55 42.15
C GLU A 642 -34.37 19.68 43.14
N LYS A 643 -33.99 20.88 42.68
CA LYS A 643 -33.86 22.06 43.55
C LYS A 643 -35.18 22.45 44.23
N GLU A 644 -36.31 22.36 43.52
CA GLU A 644 -37.64 22.67 44.04
C GLU A 644 -38.19 21.53 44.90
N ARG A 645 -37.89 20.27 44.58
CA ARG A 645 -38.14 19.11 45.46
C ARG A 645 -37.32 19.25 46.72
N ASP A 646 -36.04 19.59 46.67
CA ASP A 646 -35.20 19.80 47.84
C ASP A 646 -35.73 20.96 48.69
N ARG A 647 -36.31 22.00 48.05
CA ARG A 647 -36.99 23.11 48.73
C ARG A 647 -38.31 22.70 49.38
N LEU A 648 -39.19 21.99 48.67
CA LEU A 648 -40.47 21.47 49.16
C LEU A 648 -40.28 20.32 50.14
N GLU A 649 -39.20 19.56 50.02
CA GLU A 649 -38.75 18.51 50.92
C GLU A 649 -38.10 19.12 52.16
N SER A 650 -37.49 20.30 52.07
CA SER A 650 -37.12 21.11 53.25
C SER A 650 -38.34 21.70 53.97
N GLU A 651 -39.37 22.15 53.24
CA GLU A 651 -40.67 22.59 53.82
C GLU A 651 -41.47 21.41 54.41
N LEU A 652 -41.60 20.30 53.69
CA LEU A 652 -42.25 19.07 54.12
C LEU A 652 -41.42 18.36 55.19
N ALA A 653 -40.09 18.47 55.19
CA ALA A 653 -39.23 18.08 56.30
C ALA A 653 -39.55 18.95 57.49
N SER A 654 -39.68 20.27 57.38
CA SER A 654 -40.13 21.11 58.51
C SER A 654 -41.49 20.68 59.07
N GLU A 655 -42.43 20.25 58.20
CA GLU A 655 -43.78 19.78 58.56
C GLU A 655 -43.79 18.33 59.13
N LYS A 656 -43.00 17.42 58.56
CA LYS A 656 -42.85 16.00 58.97
C LYS A 656 -41.88 15.81 60.14
N GLN A 657 -40.82 16.61 60.24
CA GLN A 657 -39.86 16.67 61.37
C GLN A 657 -40.59 17.06 62.65
N LYS A 658 -41.74 17.74 62.55
CA LYS A 658 -42.65 17.99 63.68
C LYS A 658 -43.39 16.74 64.16
N ASN A 659 -43.51 15.68 63.35
CA ASN A 659 -44.34 14.49 63.60
C ASN A 659 -43.55 13.16 63.65
N THR A 660 -42.41 13.06 62.95
CA THR A 660 -41.61 11.83 62.79
C THR A 660 -40.34 11.80 63.64
N TYR A 661 -39.94 12.95 64.22
CA TYR A 661 -38.86 13.07 65.22
C TYR A 661 -39.02 12.10 66.42
N LEU A 662 -40.21 11.54 66.64
CA LEU A 662 -40.51 10.68 67.77
C LEU A 662 -40.28 9.16 67.60
N LEU A 663 -39.97 8.61 66.40
CA LEU A 663 -40.11 7.14 66.23
C LEU A 663 -38.98 6.31 65.60
N ALA A 664 -37.90 6.85 65.03
CA ALA A 664 -36.97 5.99 64.31
C ALA A 664 -35.50 6.25 64.67
N THR A 665 -35.10 5.71 65.81
CA THR A 665 -33.70 5.57 66.20
C THR A 665 -32.96 4.60 65.28
N ARG A 666 -31.66 4.89 65.07
CA ARG A 666 -30.56 3.91 65.04
C ARG A 666 -30.40 2.96 63.85
N ARG A 667 -29.26 3.16 63.17
CA ARG A 667 -28.26 2.19 62.61
C ARG A 667 -27.96 2.62 61.16
N THR A 668 -26.79 3.14 60.77
CA THR A 668 -25.45 2.58 61.08
C THR A 668 -24.24 3.46 60.70
N LEU A 669 -24.36 4.77 60.48
CA LEU A 669 -23.23 5.70 60.25
C LEU A 669 -23.53 7.00 60.99
N SER A 670 -22.54 7.70 61.58
CA SER A 670 -22.84 8.98 62.25
C SER A 670 -23.06 10.08 61.21
N ASP A 671 -24.00 11.00 61.49
CA ASP A 671 -24.37 12.11 60.61
C ASP A 671 -23.16 12.99 60.21
N ASP A 672 -22.06 12.92 60.97
CA ASP A 672 -20.82 13.67 60.77
C ASP A 672 -19.99 13.16 59.58
N ALA A 673 -20.07 11.87 59.25
CA ALA A 673 -19.30 11.29 58.14
C ALA A 673 -19.84 11.72 56.77
N ASP A 674 -21.15 11.95 56.65
CA ASP A 674 -21.79 12.36 55.40
C ASP A 674 -21.50 13.83 55.05
N GLY A 675 -21.48 14.74 56.05
CA GLY A 675 -21.09 16.13 55.83
C GLY A 675 -19.63 16.30 55.39
N LEU A 676 -18.74 15.46 55.96
CA LEU A 676 -17.34 15.37 55.56
C LEU A 676 -17.17 14.87 54.12
N ILE A 677 -17.84 13.77 53.77
CA ILE A 677 -17.80 13.20 52.41
C ILE A 677 -18.38 14.20 51.40
N HIS A 678 -19.46 14.90 51.76
CA HIS A 678 -20.08 15.92 50.92
C HIS A 678 -19.12 17.09 50.63
N THR A 679 -18.45 17.62 51.66
CA THR A 679 -17.49 18.71 51.51
C THR A 679 -16.25 18.27 50.72
N LEU A 680 -15.74 17.06 50.95
CA LEU A 680 -14.65 16.46 50.16
C LEU A 680 -15.06 16.33 48.68
N LYS A 681 -16.28 15.86 48.41
CA LYS A 681 -16.82 15.71 47.06
C LYS A 681 -16.93 17.06 46.36
N ILE A 682 -17.43 18.10 47.03
CA ILE A 682 -17.51 19.46 46.47
C ILE A 682 -16.11 19.99 46.12
N ASN A 683 -15.15 19.87 47.04
CA ASN A 683 -13.79 20.33 46.79
C ASN A 683 -13.13 19.57 45.63
N SER A 684 -13.34 18.25 45.52
CA SER A 684 -12.85 17.43 44.41
C SER A 684 -13.50 17.76 43.06
N ILE A 685 -14.80 18.06 43.04
CA ILE A 685 -15.50 18.55 41.84
C ILE A 685 -14.91 19.90 41.41
N ASN A 686 -14.75 20.84 42.34
CA ASN A 686 -14.15 22.15 42.07
C ASN A 686 -12.72 22.03 41.52
N ILE A 687 -11.91 21.09 42.02
CA ILE A 687 -10.57 20.79 41.49
C ILE A 687 -10.65 20.30 40.05
N ARG A 688 -11.47 19.28 39.77
CA ARG A 688 -11.62 18.70 38.44
C ARG A 688 -12.07 19.76 37.43
N ASP A 689 -13.13 20.48 37.75
CA ASP A 689 -13.71 21.48 36.85
C ASP A 689 -12.73 22.64 36.62
N ALA A 690 -11.94 23.02 37.63
CA ALA A 690 -10.87 24.01 37.45
C ALA A 690 -9.73 23.50 36.57
N ILE A 691 -9.36 22.21 36.63
CA ILE A 691 -8.36 21.57 35.77
C ILE A 691 -8.86 21.50 34.32
N ASP A 692 -10.10 21.06 34.09
CA ASP A 692 -10.69 20.96 32.75
C ASP A 692 -10.76 22.33 32.08
N ASN A 693 -11.19 23.35 32.82
CA ASN A 693 -11.19 24.74 32.35
C ASN A 693 -9.79 25.28 32.06
N LEU A 694 -8.77 24.85 32.82
CA LEU A 694 -7.38 25.22 32.58
C LEU A 694 -6.83 24.56 31.31
N LEU A 695 -7.10 23.27 31.10
CA LEU A 695 -6.68 22.52 29.91
C LEU A 695 -7.31 23.08 28.62
N LEU A 696 -8.60 23.41 28.67
CA LEU A 696 -9.31 24.05 27.55
C LEU A 696 -8.75 25.43 27.20
N GLY A 697 -8.48 26.26 28.20
CA GLY A 697 -7.95 27.60 27.96
C GLY A 697 -6.49 27.64 27.51
N ILE A 698 -5.65 26.69 27.98
CA ILE A 698 -4.28 26.52 27.48
C ILE A 698 -4.29 26.03 26.03
N SER A 699 -5.12 25.03 25.70
CA SER A 699 -5.20 24.45 24.35
C SER A 699 -5.72 25.46 23.30
N SER A 700 -6.54 26.43 23.73
CA SER A 700 -7.04 27.52 22.90
C SER A 700 -6.16 28.78 22.91
N SER A 701 -5.00 28.76 23.57
CA SER A 701 -4.08 29.90 23.75
C SER A 701 -4.74 31.15 24.36
N SER A 702 -5.80 30.98 25.14
CA SER A 702 -6.67 32.06 25.63
C SER A 702 -6.32 32.58 27.04
N TYR A 703 -5.36 31.97 27.72
CA TYR A 703 -4.91 32.39 29.05
C TYR A 703 -3.49 32.96 29.04
N SER A 704 -3.30 34.06 29.76
CA SER A 704 -1.96 34.55 30.10
C SER A 704 -1.33 33.66 31.17
N GLN A 705 0.00 33.77 31.33
CA GLN A 705 0.72 33.06 32.39
C GLN A 705 0.14 33.38 33.79
N THR A 706 -0.33 34.61 34.01
CA THR A 706 -0.96 35.04 35.26
C THR A 706 -2.33 34.38 35.48
N ASP A 707 -3.11 34.17 34.41
CA ASP A 707 -4.40 33.48 34.50
C ASP A 707 -4.24 32.00 34.83
N ILE A 708 -3.20 31.38 34.27
CA ILE A 708 -2.82 29.99 34.56
C ILE A 708 -2.40 29.85 36.03
N ILE A 709 -1.54 30.75 36.54
CA ILE A 709 -1.10 30.74 37.94
C ILE A 709 -2.29 30.94 38.90
N ASN A 710 -3.21 31.86 38.59
CA ASN A 710 -4.44 32.08 39.36
C ASN A 710 -5.30 30.82 39.47
N LYS A 711 -5.54 30.15 38.34
CA LYS A 711 -6.37 28.94 38.28
C LYS A 711 -5.71 27.76 38.97
N LEU A 712 -4.39 27.57 38.78
CA LEU A 712 -3.61 26.58 39.52
C LEU A 712 -3.61 26.85 41.03
N GLY A 713 -3.59 28.11 41.44
CA GLY A 713 -3.74 28.51 42.83
C GLY A 713 -5.10 28.08 43.43
N ASN A 714 -6.20 28.30 42.72
CA ASN A 714 -7.53 27.87 43.19
C ASN A 714 -7.65 26.35 43.30
N ILE A 715 -7.04 25.60 42.39
CA ILE A 715 -6.95 24.14 42.48
C ILE A 715 -6.18 23.73 43.75
N LYS A 716 -5.04 24.39 44.02
CA LYS A 716 -4.22 24.12 45.20
C LYS A 716 -5.01 24.32 46.51
N ILE A 717 -5.77 25.42 46.65
CA ILE A 717 -6.56 25.66 47.87
C ILE A 717 -7.60 24.57 48.09
N ASN A 718 -8.34 24.18 47.05
CA ASN A 718 -9.36 23.15 47.20
C ASN A 718 -8.74 21.80 47.56
N ALA A 719 -7.56 21.49 47.02
CA ALA A 719 -6.81 20.28 47.38
C ALA A 719 -6.33 20.31 48.85
N GLU A 720 -5.82 21.45 49.32
CA GLU A 720 -5.41 21.64 50.72
C GLU A 720 -6.60 21.55 51.68
N ARG A 721 -7.76 22.15 51.32
CA ARG A 721 -9.01 21.99 52.08
C ARG A 721 -9.41 20.52 52.20
N SER A 722 -9.35 19.76 51.11
CA SER A 722 -9.67 18.33 51.15
C SER A 722 -8.70 17.54 52.02
N LEU A 723 -7.40 17.81 51.92
CA LEU A 723 -6.41 17.13 52.77
C LEU A 723 -6.65 17.43 54.25
N GLN A 724 -6.89 18.70 54.59
CA GLN A 724 -7.12 19.12 55.96
C GLN A 724 -8.44 18.57 56.52
N LEU A 725 -9.51 18.53 55.72
CA LEU A 725 -10.77 17.86 56.07
C LEU A 725 -10.55 16.37 56.39
N ALA A 726 -9.74 15.68 55.59
CA ALA A 726 -9.41 14.27 55.83
C ALA A 726 -8.57 14.08 57.10
N GLU A 727 -7.58 14.95 57.35
CA GLU A 727 -6.76 14.90 58.56
C GLU A 727 -7.58 15.19 59.82
N ILE A 728 -8.44 16.20 59.77
CA ILE A 728 -9.41 16.53 60.84
C ILE A 728 -10.30 15.31 61.11
N ALA A 729 -10.93 14.73 60.08
CA ALA A 729 -11.80 13.57 60.19
C ALA A 729 -11.15 12.35 60.85
N THR A 730 -9.84 12.14 60.66
CA THR A 730 -9.12 10.99 61.23
C THR A 730 -8.85 11.08 62.73
N ARG A 731 -9.07 12.23 63.39
CA ARG A 731 -8.45 12.49 64.71
C ARG A 731 -9.35 12.54 65.95
N SER A 732 -10.69 12.64 65.90
CA SER A 732 -11.64 12.31 67.03
C SER A 732 -13.08 12.82 66.77
N ASN A 733 -14.09 12.22 67.46
CA ASN A 733 -15.55 12.49 67.36
C ASN A 733 -15.93 13.94 66.98
N PHE A 734 -16.40 14.14 65.76
CA PHE A 734 -17.03 15.38 65.30
C PHE A 734 -18.51 15.37 65.64
N THR A 735 -19.07 16.53 66.00
CA THR A 735 -20.50 16.68 66.26
C THR A 735 -21.12 17.98 65.69
N GLU A 736 -20.44 18.77 64.83
CA GLU A 736 -21.06 19.96 64.19
C GLU A 736 -20.24 20.57 63.02
N ASP A 737 -20.93 21.34 62.15
CA ASP A 737 -20.49 21.93 60.86
C ASP A 737 -19.07 22.54 60.83
N ILE A 738 -18.24 22.08 59.89
CA ILE A 738 -16.82 22.47 59.75
C ILE A 738 -16.65 23.85 59.06
N GLU A 739 -17.67 24.32 58.34
CA GLU A 739 -17.57 25.55 57.56
C GLU A 739 -17.55 26.82 58.42
N SER A 740 -18.27 26.87 59.56
CA SER A 740 -18.24 28.00 60.48
C SER A 740 -18.67 27.57 61.89
N ARG A 741 -17.74 27.61 62.83
CA ARG A 741 -17.99 27.26 64.23
C ARG A 741 -17.52 28.35 65.17
N THR A 742 -18.26 28.55 66.26
CA THR A 742 -17.88 29.47 67.33
C THR A 742 -16.72 28.89 68.11
N VAL A 743 -15.54 29.49 67.99
CA VAL A 743 -14.32 29.05 68.67
C VAL A 743 -13.66 30.18 69.44
N ASP A 744 -13.06 29.81 70.57
CA ASP A 744 -11.99 30.62 71.16
C ASP A 744 -10.73 30.44 70.31
N ILE A 745 -10.32 31.52 69.64
CA ILE A 745 -9.21 31.51 68.69
C ILE A 745 -7.91 31.14 69.41
N VAL A 746 -7.67 31.70 70.61
CA VAL A 746 -6.41 31.46 71.34
C VAL A 746 -6.31 30.00 71.75
N GLY A 747 -7.37 29.47 72.37
CA GLY A 747 -7.44 28.05 72.73
C GLY A 747 -7.37 27.10 71.52
N TYR A 748 -7.88 27.51 70.36
CA TYR A 748 -7.74 26.71 69.13
C TYR A 748 -6.30 26.63 68.63
N PHE A 749 -5.54 27.74 68.64
CA PHE A 749 -4.13 27.71 68.24
C PHE A 749 -3.29 26.83 69.17
N ASP A 750 -3.51 26.90 70.48
CA ASP A 750 -2.80 26.05 71.46
C ASP A 750 -3.09 24.56 71.23
N GLN A 751 -4.36 24.20 71.07
CA GLN A 751 -4.76 22.82 70.75
C GLN A 751 -4.22 22.35 69.39
N TYR A 752 -4.24 23.21 68.37
CA TYR A 752 -3.78 22.83 67.04
C TYR A 752 -2.26 22.62 66.98
N LEU A 753 -1.48 23.52 67.59
CA LEU A 753 -0.02 23.46 67.60
C LEU A 753 0.51 22.32 68.46
N SER A 754 -0.14 22.00 69.57
CA SER A 754 0.21 20.82 70.39
C SER A 754 0.02 19.51 69.61
N ILE A 755 -1.09 19.37 68.88
CA ILE A 755 -1.34 18.21 68.00
C ILE A 755 -0.34 18.17 66.84
N TYR A 756 0.01 19.32 66.27
CA TYR A 756 1.00 19.40 65.20
C TYR A 756 2.37 18.89 65.67
N ASP A 757 2.80 19.28 66.89
CA ASP A 757 4.04 18.80 67.49
C ASP A 757 4.03 17.28 67.70
N GLU A 758 2.92 16.70 68.17
CA GLU A 758 2.79 15.25 68.37
C GLU A 758 2.79 14.45 67.06
N THR A 759 2.18 14.98 65.99
CA THR A 759 1.92 14.22 64.75
C THR A 759 3.10 14.21 63.79
N TYR A 760 3.86 15.30 63.68
CA TYR A 760 4.90 15.47 62.68
C TYR A 760 6.34 15.34 63.24
N SER A 761 6.52 14.88 64.48
CA SER A 761 7.82 14.70 65.17
C SER A 761 8.61 13.44 64.75
N ILE A 762 8.55 13.00 63.50
CA ILE A 762 9.30 11.81 63.03
C ILE A 762 10.65 12.25 62.43
N GLY A 763 11.57 12.69 63.30
CA GLY A 763 12.98 13.00 62.96
C GLY A 763 13.55 14.22 63.70
N GLU A 764 14.71 14.08 64.36
CA GLU A 764 15.31 15.15 65.19
C GLU A 764 15.75 16.41 64.40
N ASP A 765 16.02 16.29 63.09
CA ASP A 765 16.59 17.39 62.28
C ASP A 765 15.54 18.30 61.59
N GLU A 766 14.24 17.98 61.65
CA GLU A 766 13.15 18.76 61.00
C GLU A 766 12.12 19.35 61.98
N LYS A 767 12.40 19.28 63.29
CA LYS A 767 11.48 19.75 64.33
C LYS A 767 11.55 21.27 64.51
N ILE A 768 10.39 21.93 64.49
CA ILE A 768 10.23 23.36 64.81
C ILE A 768 9.59 23.47 66.20
N GLU A 769 10.18 24.27 67.08
CA GLU A 769 9.71 24.51 68.44
C GLU A 769 8.68 25.65 68.45
N PHE A 770 7.54 25.43 69.10
CA PHE A 770 6.48 26.44 69.23
C PHE A 770 6.46 27.07 70.61
N LEU A 771 6.43 28.40 70.66
CA LEU A 771 6.28 29.20 71.88
C LEU A 771 4.97 29.97 71.80
N ILE A 772 4.08 29.79 72.76
CA ILE A 772 2.77 30.45 72.79
C ILE A 772 2.72 31.42 73.97
N GLN A 773 2.49 32.71 73.69
CA GLN A 773 2.28 33.74 74.70
C GLN A 773 0.85 34.24 74.64
N GLU A 774 -0.03 33.71 75.48
CA GLU A 774 -1.45 34.09 75.47
C GLU A 774 -1.71 35.48 76.05
N ASN A 775 -0.91 35.94 77.02
CA ASN A 775 -1.04 37.25 77.71
C ASN A 775 -2.46 37.55 78.26
N GLY A 776 -3.24 36.52 78.59
CA GLY A 776 -4.65 36.66 79.02
C GLY A 776 -5.59 37.11 77.91
N ALA A 777 -5.13 37.09 76.66
CA ALA A 777 -5.91 37.45 75.51
C ALA A 777 -6.91 36.35 75.15
N HIS A 778 -8.09 36.74 74.68
CA HIS A 778 -9.11 35.82 74.22
C HIS A 778 -9.97 36.49 73.15
N LEU A 779 -10.51 35.68 72.24
CA LEU A 779 -11.55 36.12 71.32
C LEU A 779 -12.36 34.92 70.88
N ILE A 780 -13.65 34.93 71.23
CA ILE A 780 -14.62 33.95 70.76
C ILE A 780 -15.27 34.50 69.50
N LYS A 781 -15.11 33.80 68.37
CA LYS A 781 -15.67 34.22 67.07
C LYS A 781 -16.18 33.01 66.31
N SER A 782 -17.31 33.17 65.62
CA SER A 782 -17.75 32.18 64.63
C SER A 782 -16.92 32.34 63.37
N LEU A 783 -16.10 31.33 63.05
CA LEU A 783 -15.24 31.33 61.88
C LEU A 783 -15.00 29.93 61.32
N SER A 784 -14.50 29.86 60.09
CA SER A 784 -14.10 28.60 59.48
C SER A 784 -12.82 28.08 60.10
N VAL A 785 -12.95 27.03 60.91
CA VAL A 785 -11.77 26.40 61.53
C VAL A 785 -10.89 25.70 60.50
N LEU A 786 -11.48 25.18 59.43
CA LEU A 786 -10.72 24.66 58.28
C LEU A 786 -9.80 25.73 57.67
N ASN A 787 -10.33 26.94 57.39
CA ASN A 787 -9.52 28.02 56.86
C ASN A 787 -8.44 28.46 57.87
N LEU A 788 -8.77 28.47 59.16
CA LEU A 788 -7.81 28.82 60.21
C LEU A 788 -6.65 27.81 60.29
N SER A 789 -6.92 26.49 60.20
CA SER A 789 -5.87 25.46 60.15
C SER A 789 -4.93 25.66 58.95
N ILE A 790 -5.50 25.90 57.75
CA ILE A 790 -4.73 26.12 56.52
C ILE A 790 -3.82 27.35 56.65
N ILE A 791 -4.27 28.40 57.33
CA ILE A 791 -3.45 29.58 57.61
C ILE A 791 -2.27 29.20 58.52
N ILE A 792 -2.52 28.44 59.59
CA ILE A 792 -1.47 28.00 60.52
C ILE A 792 -0.42 27.17 59.77
N ASP A 793 -0.83 26.17 59.00
CA ASP A 793 0.08 25.30 58.24
C ASP A 793 0.92 26.07 57.21
N ASN A 794 0.32 27.05 56.54
CA ASN A 794 1.03 27.90 55.59
C ASN A 794 2.12 28.75 56.27
N LEU A 795 1.84 29.31 57.45
CA LEU A 795 2.82 30.07 58.22
C LEU A 795 3.96 29.17 58.74
N ILE A 796 3.63 27.96 59.22
CA ILE A 796 4.64 26.97 59.66
C ILE A 796 5.50 26.52 58.48
N SER A 797 4.88 26.16 57.34
CA SER A 797 5.58 25.71 56.14
C SER A 797 6.53 26.79 55.60
N ASN A 798 6.09 28.06 55.61
CA ASN A 798 6.95 29.16 55.21
C ASN A 798 8.14 29.30 56.15
N SER A 799 7.92 29.28 57.46
CA SER A 799 9.00 29.40 58.45
C SER A 799 10.03 28.27 58.31
N LYS A 800 9.57 27.01 58.18
CA LYS A 800 10.46 25.85 57.94
C LYS A 800 11.30 25.99 56.67
N LYS A 801 10.69 26.44 55.56
CA LYS A 801 11.41 26.65 54.29
C LYS A 801 12.53 27.69 54.41
N TRP A 802 12.39 28.64 55.33
CA TRP A 802 13.39 29.68 55.62
C TRP A 802 14.34 29.31 56.75
N ASP A 803 14.50 28.00 56.99
CA ASP A 803 15.37 27.37 57.99
C ASP A 803 15.03 27.74 59.45
N ALA A 804 13.80 28.16 59.74
CA ALA A 804 13.38 28.41 61.12
C ALA A 804 13.26 27.10 61.92
N LYS A 805 13.79 27.13 63.14
CA LYS A 805 13.72 26.06 64.14
C LYS A 805 12.82 26.43 65.32
N LYS A 806 12.45 27.70 65.46
CA LYS A 806 11.55 28.19 66.50
C LYS A 806 10.53 29.17 65.92
N MET A 807 9.31 29.09 66.41
CA MET A 807 8.24 30.05 66.12
C MET A 807 7.52 30.46 67.39
N GLU A 808 7.27 31.75 67.53
CA GLU A 808 6.46 32.32 68.60
C GLU A 808 5.12 32.84 68.07
N PHE A 809 4.04 32.49 68.79
CA PHE A 809 2.69 32.98 68.60
C PHE A 809 2.30 33.80 69.84
N ALA A 810 2.41 35.12 69.74
CA ALA A 810 2.13 36.05 70.82
C ALA A 810 0.78 36.74 70.62
N PHE A 811 -0.17 36.45 71.50
CA PHE A 811 -1.51 37.02 71.50
C PHE A 811 -1.60 38.24 72.41
N SER A 812 -2.42 39.21 72.01
CA SER A 812 -2.79 40.37 72.81
C SER A 812 -4.15 40.90 72.37
N ASN A 813 -4.89 41.57 73.26
CA ASN A 813 -6.10 42.32 72.88
C ASN A 813 -5.78 43.82 72.89
N PRO A 814 -5.55 44.46 71.72
CA PRO A 814 -5.33 45.92 71.65
C PRO A 814 -6.52 46.74 72.15
N ASN A 815 -7.72 46.17 72.07
CA ASN A 815 -8.97 46.68 72.66
C ASN A 815 -9.94 45.51 72.91
N GLN A 816 -11.09 45.78 73.52
CA GLN A 816 -12.06 44.74 73.93
C GLN A 816 -12.63 43.89 72.78
N ASN A 817 -12.55 44.36 71.52
CA ASN A 817 -13.19 43.72 70.36
C ASN A 817 -12.17 43.30 69.29
N THR A 818 -10.88 43.32 69.60
CA THR A 818 -9.82 43.00 68.65
C THR A 818 -8.82 42.05 69.28
N LEU A 819 -8.44 40.99 68.56
CA LEU A 819 -7.32 40.12 68.91
C LEU A 819 -6.18 40.37 67.93
N SER A 820 -5.00 40.71 68.43
CA SER A 820 -3.77 40.75 67.65
C SER A 820 -2.92 39.53 67.99
N LEU A 821 -2.50 38.82 66.95
CA LEU A 821 -1.57 37.70 67.00
C LEU A 821 -0.30 38.10 66.24
N LYS A 822 0.83 38.14 66.96
CA LYS A 822 2.15 38.27 66.34
C LYS A 822 2.76 36.89 66.17
N VAL A 823 3.11 36.55 64.94
CA VAL A 823 3.79 35.30 64.58
C VAL A 823 5.22 35.64 64.20
N SER A 824 6.20 35.13 64.94
CA SER A 824 7.62 35.40 64.73
C SER A 824 8.43 34.12 64.59
N ASP A 825 9.36 34.06 63.65
CA ASP A 825 10.24 32.91 63.44
C ASP A 825 11.73 33.27 63.59
N ASP A 826 12.58 32.28 63.90
CA ASP A 826 14.05 32.43 63.98
C ASP A 826 14.78 32.08 62.67
N GLY A 827 14.06 32.05 61.55
CA GLY A 827 14.65 31.80 60.24
C GLY A 827 15.45 32.99 59.71
N LYS A 828 15.75 32.99 58.40
CA LYS A 828 16.57 34.04 57.78
C LYS A 828 15.83 35.35 57.49
N GLY A 829 14.54 35.42 57.86
CA GLY A 829 13.69 36.59 57.65
C GLY A 829 13.39 36.89 56.18
N LEU A 830 12.68 38.00 55.96
CA LEU A 830 12.33 38.48 54.63
C LEU A 830 13.56 39.04 53.89
N VAL A 831 13.79 38.58 52.67
CA VAL A 831 14.93 39.02 51.84
C VAL A 831 14.92 40.51 51.51
N GLU A 832 16.10 41.13 51.41
CA GLU A 832 16.27 42.59 51.23
C GLU A 832 15.41 43.20 50.11
N LYS A 833 15.26 42.49 48.98
CA LYS A 833 14.46 42.95 47.83
C LYS A 833 12.97 43.22 48.12
N PHE A 834 12.45 42.75 49.26
CA PHE A 834 11.07 42.96 49.68
C PHE A 834 10.96 43.82 50.94
N LEU A 835 12.06 44.33 51.50
CA LEU A 835 12.01 45.18 52.69
C LEU A 835 11.51 46.60 52.39
N ASP A 836 11.80 47.12 51.19
CA ASP A 836 11.35 48.46 50.77
C ASP A 836 9.84 48.50 50.47
N ASP A 837 9.26 47.37 50.06
CA ASP A 837 7.82 47.22 49.80
C ASP A 837 7.33 45.82 50.21
N PRO A 838 7.08 45.60 51.52
CA PRO A 838 6.71 44.30 52.04
C PRO A 838 5.34 43.81 51.60
N GLU A 839 4.44 44.67 51.12
CA GLU A 839 3.09 44.26 50.68
C GLU A 839 3.14 43.34 49.45
N ARG A 840 4.21 43.43 48.66
CA ARG A 840 4.42 42.62 47.45
C ARG A 840 4.51 41.12 47.75
N ILE A 841 4.89 40.73 48.96
CA ILE A 841 4.99 39.30 49.32
C ILE A 841 3.61 38.63 49.38
N PHE A 842 2.55 39.43 49.51
CA PHE A 842 1.16 38.98 49.50
C PHE A 842 0.52 39.12 48.11
N GLU A 843 1.28 39.45 47.06
CA GLU A 843 0.83 39.41 45.67
C GLU A 843 1.01 38.02 45.07
N LEU A 844 0.10 37.62 44.20
CA LEU A 844 0.12 36.30 43.59
C LEU A 844 1.36 36.11 42.70
N GLY A 845 2.07 35.01 42.92
CA GLY A 845 3.21 34.60 42.10
C GLY A 845 4.54 35.26 42.51
N ILE A 846 4.54 36.10 43.54
CA ILE A 846 5.76 36.67 44.11
C ILE A 846 6.38 35.69 45.09
N SER A 847 7.63 35.28 44.83
CA SER A 847 8.41 34.44 45.75
C SER A 847 9.89 34.83 45.80
N ALA A 848 10.56 34.32 46.83
CA ALA A 848 12.01 34.27 46.90
C ALA A 848 12.45 32.81 47.07
N THR A 849 13.65 32.52 46.58
CA THR A 849 14.24 31.19 46.67
C THR A 849 14.74 30.96 48.09
N PRO A 850 14.21 29.95 48.81
CA PRO A 850 14.72 29.62 50.13
C PRO A 850 16.13 29.01 50.04
N PRO A 851 16.87 28.95 51.17
CA PRO A 851 18.29 28.60 51.16
C PRO A 851 18.59 27.12 50.92
N SER A 852 17.66 26.23 51.31
CA SER A 852 17.86 24.79 51.43
C SER A 852 16.91 23.96 50.54
N THR A 853 15.95 24.60 49.85
CA THR A 853 14.92 23.95 49.03
C THR A 853 14.63 24.71 47.74
N MET A 854 14.10 24.03 46.71
CA MET A 854 13.67 24.69 45.46
C MET A 854 12.61 25.76 45.74
N GLY A 855 12.71 26.89 45.04
CA GLY A 855 11.87 28.08 45.22
C GLY A 855 10.37 27.80 45.34
N GLY A 856 9.71 28.42 46.31
CA GLY A 856 8.27 28.27 46.53
C GLY A 856 7.43 28.89 45.41
N SER A 857 6.19 28.40 45.25
CA SER A 857 5.24 28.82 44.20
C SER A 857 4.80 30.29 44.25
N GLY A 858 5.04 31.01 45.35
CA GLY A 858 4.63 32.42 45.53
C GLY A 858 3.12 32.61 45.74
N ILE A 859 2.45 31.55 46.20
CA ILE A 859 0.99 31.49 46.30
C ILE A 859 0.50 31.50 47.77
N GLY A 860 1.30 30.98 48.71
CA GLY A 860 0.88 30.75 50.10
C GLY A 860 0.41 32.01 50.82
N LEU A 861 1.25 33.04 50.93
CA LEU A 861 0.91 34.28 51.64
C LEU A 861 -0.25 35.04 51.00
N TYR A 862 -0.36 35.04 49.67
CA TYR A 862 -1.51 35.61 48.95
C TYR A 862 -2.83 34.97 49.42
N PHE A 863 -2.87 33.63 49.52
CA PHE A 863 -4.07 32.94 50.01
C PHE A 863 -4.28 33.06 51.51
N THR A 864 -3.22 33.07 52.32
CA THR A 864 -3.33 33.39 53.75
C THR A 864 -4.05 34.73 53.94
N ARG A 865 -3.67 35.77 53.19
CA ARG A 865 -4.33 37.09 53.25
C ARG A 865 -5.80 37.02 52.83
N LYS A 866 -6.12 36.24 51.80
CA LYS A 866 -7.51 36.07 51.31
C LYS A 866 -8.39 35.33 52.33
N LEU A 867 -7.91 34.22 52.87
CA LEU A 867 -8.63 33.42 53.87
C LEU A 867 -8.84 34.20 55.18
N LEU A 868 -7.86 35.02 55.58
CA LEU A 868 -8.02 35.93 56.72
C LEU A 868 -9.08 37.01 56.43
N ALA A 869 -9.10 37.58 55.22
CA ALA A 869 -10.11 38.55 54.84
C ALA A 869 -11.53 37.97 54.89
N ASP A 870 -11.71 36.71 54.46
CA ASP A 870 -12.99 35.99 54.56
C ASP A 870 -13.44 35.79 56.03
N MET A 871 -12.53 35.94 57.00
CA MET A 871 -12.80 35.86 58.45
C MET A 871 -12.76 37.23 59.14
N ASP A 872 -12.92 38.33 58.40
CA ASP A 872 -12.72 39.72 58.85
C ASP A 872 -11.41 39.94 59.63
N ALA A 873 -10.32 39.35 59.15
CA ALA A 873 -8.98 39.49 59.69
C ALA A 873 -7.99 40.01 58.64
N GLN A 874 -6.92 40.66 59.11
CA GLN A 874 -5.88 41.23 58.25
C GLN A 874 -4.52 40.74 58.71
N ILE A 875 -3.59 40.52 57.76
CA ILE A 875 -2.19 40.19 58.03
C ILE A 875 -1.29 41.26 57.42
N HIS A 876 -0.25 41.64 58.15
CA HIS A 876 0.80 42.52 57.66
C HIS A 876 2.16 42.13 58.21
N PHE A 877 3.21 42.43 57.44
CA PHE A 877 4.59 42.19 57.84
C PHE A 877 5.07 43.31 58.78
N VAL A 878 5.61 42.94 59.94
CA VAL A 878 6.08 43.88 60.97
C VAL A 878 7.56 44.21 60.79
N GLY A 879 8.35 43.26 60.30
CA GLY A 879 9.78 43.42 60.07
C GLY A 879 10.57 42.16 60.41
N ASN A 880 11.84 42.14 59.99
CA ASN A 880 12.80 41.14 60.46
C ASN A 880 13.37 41.52 61.83
N ALA A 881 13.91 40.53 62.55
CA ALA A 881 14.66 40.73 63.78
C ALA A 881 13.86 41.50 64.87
N LYS A 882 12.53 41.29 64.96
CA LYS A 882 11.66 42.01 65.92
C LYS A 882 11.51 41.26 67.24
N VAL A 883 11.37 39.94 67.18
CA VAL A 883 11.25 39.05 68.35
C VAL A 883 12.38 38.01 68.28
N PHE A 884 12.43 37.25 67.19
CA PHE A 884 13.58 36.41 66.81
C PHE A 884 14.31 37.01 65.60
N GLU A 885 15.43 36.42 65.20
CA GLU A 885 16.27 36.89 64.08
C GLU A 885 15.55 36.86 62.72
N GLY A 886 14.49 36.07 62.57
CA GLY A 886 13.71 35.91 61.35
C GLY A 886 12.59 36.92 61.17
N ALA A 887 11.50 36.50 60.51
CA ALA A 887 10.41 37.38 60.12
C ALA A 887 9.33 37.46 61.21
N THR A 888 8.72 38.64 61.35
CA THR A 888 7.54 38.83 62.21
C THR A 888 6.35 39.33 61.38
N PHE A 889 5.22 38.63 61.52
CA PHE A 889 3.92 39.00 60.97
C PHE A 889 2.96 39.32 62.10
N GLU A 890 2.02 40.24 61.85
CA GLU A 890 0.93 40.54 62.77
C GLU A 890 -0.40 40.29 62.05
N ILE A 891 -1.25 39.52 62.72
CA ILE A 891 -2.60 39.15 62.27
C ILE A 891 -3.59 39.78 63.24
N VAL A 892 -4.53 40.56 62.73
CA VAL A 892 -5.52 41.27 63.52
C VAL A 892 -6.92 40.76 63.18
N PHE A 893 -7.56 40.11 64.15
CA PHE A 893 -8.96 39.69 64.09
C PHE A 893 -9.85 40.78 64.70
N LYS A 894 -10.86 41.23 63.95
CA LYS A 894 -11.87 42.18 64.43
C LYS A 894 -13.17 41.47 64.77
N ASN A 895 -13.83 41.89 65.84
CA ASN A 895 -15.20 41.45 66.18
C ASN A 895 -16.20 42.46 65.61
N THR A 896 -17.02 42.03 64.64
CA THR A 896 -18.04 42.87 63.99
C THR A 896 -19.36 42.68 64.76
N ILE A 897 -19.71 43.62 65.64
CA ILE A 897 -21.03 43.62 66.30
C ILE A 897 -22.06 44.06 65.25
N TYR A 898 -22.93 43.16 64.81
CA TYR A 898 -24.15 43.56 64.08
C TYR A 898 -25.18 44.02 65.11
N ASP A 899 -25.58 45.30 65.04
CA ASP A 899 -26.70 45.82 65.83
C ASP A 899 -28.04 45.27 65.28
N ASN A 900 -28.67 44.44 66.12
CA ASN A 900 -30.03 43.87 66.15
C ASN A 900 -30.16 42.36 65.92
#